data_AF-A0A1G3QU80-F1
#
_entry.id   AF-A0A1G3QU80-F1
#
_cell.length_a   1.000
_cell.length_b   1.000
_cell.length_c   1.000
_cell.angle_alpha   90.00
_cell.angle_beta   90.00
_cell.angle_gamma   90.00
#
_symmetry.space_group_name_H-M   'P 1'
#
loop_
_entity.id
_entity.type
_entity.pdbx_description
1 polymer ?
#
loop_
_entity_poly.entity_id
_entity_poly.type
_entity_poly.pdbx_seq_one_letter_code
_entity_poly.pdbx_strand_id
1 'polypeptide(L)'
;MILKKRYYKIFFIALLASPAFTPLHSATVREMDREAQAFFDKRNYNQAITIWLGALEIEPGNERIQQKIEIVYDIKQRKDTAFQKSKLNYRIARKKLRDDSDAEVETGVAAGKIAVKDFTDAFRIDPHDDEIKSMAENIKALDQEIRAAQERLRLSRVMREKVEILKKMARDEMARGYPDYQKALNLWNEVLSYVPKDGEALEGKRECRLALDNRLKFEKIRGYMARGIAYFERKEYRLARPEFEEVLKIDPENRDARDYIERIDEILEERSLYAHRLDQAENFYRSGMINLNNNRFDEARDDFESTLALVRDYKDARELLYKIDRLKKEYGDRERLKKLDRINLKFPEGIIAYTQGRYREAIDSFVETLSLDKKNERAMEYLQRARNALLLEEEEIVGPNSPYYDIVNSLILAGRSLYEKGDYAESRKKWDSILRLFPNNRIAREYIIQCDIRFNPDNKARVVAERILEGKRSLGKKDYRAALKIFNIIKSIDRNYPGLDNLIAEADSGLKNASAGDINAAEKAEINRRYQAGMELYQQGGKDNIQKALAQFRIVVQRDPNNIKAVIIVNKIESELRIGGEGERMLPLTDRQRELVNRYYYSGINYYTNNNFQKAVQEWRKVLAIDPGNLKARNNIRKVLAFMER
;
A
#
# COMPACT_ATOMS: atom_id res chain seq x y z
N MET A 1 -41.29 -43.21 102.29
CA MET A 1 -41.03 -42.80 103.69
C MET A 1 -42.32 -42.99 104.48
N ILE A 2 -42.30 -43.97 105.39
CA ILE A 2 -43.26 -44.28 106.47
C ILE A 2 -44.70 -44.68 106.07
N LEU A 3 -44.94 -46.00 106.22
CA LEU A 3 -46.23 -46.68 106.33
C LEU A 3 -47.16 -46.03 107.37
N LYS A 4 -48.46 -46.05 107.12
CA LYS A 4 -49.45 -46.34 108.18
C LYS A 4 -50.73 -46.96 107.60
N LYS A 5 -50.77 -48.30 107.62
CA LYS A 5 -52.00 -49.10 107.63
C LYS A 5 -52.82 -48.70 108.87
N ARG A 6 -54.12 -48.44 108.72
CA ARG A 6 -55.07 -48.46 109.85
C ARG A 6 -56.14 -49.49 109.55
N TYR A 7 -56.02 -50.60 110.28
CA TYR A 7 -56.98 -51.68 110.39
C TYR A 7 -58.25 -51.20 111.08
N TYR A 8 -59.42 -51.60 110.55
CA TYR A 8 -60.70 -51.56 111.23
C TYR A 8 -60.64 -52.44 112.49
N LYS A 9 -60.98 -51.88 113.66
CA LYS A 9 -61.24 -52.64 114.88
C LYS A 9 -62.74 -52.81 115.04
N ILE A 10 -63.17 -54.06 114.92
CA ILE A 10 -64.49 -54.58 115.29
C ILE A 10 -64.58 -54.57 116.83
N PHE A 11 -65.68 -54.03 117.38
CA PHE A 11 -66.07 -54.22 118.78
C PHE A 11 -67.32 -55.12 118.79
N PHE A 12 -67.19 -56.30 119.37
CA PHE A 12 -68.28 -57.24 119.65
C PHE A 12 -68.59 -57.13 121.15
N ILE A 13 -69.84 -56.82 121.51
CA ILE A 13 -70.38 -57.06 122.87
C ILE A 13 -71.58 -57.97 122.69
N ALA A 14 -71.49 -59.15 123.32
CA ALA A 14 -72.55 -60.14 123.41
C ALA A 14 -73.41 -59.90 124.66
N LEU A 15 -74.72 -60.12 124.58
CA LEU A 15 -75.44 -61.05 125.47
C LEU A 15 -76.93 -61.21 125.09
N LEU A 16 -77.29 -62.46 124.78
CA LEU A 16 -78.48 -63.23 125.18
C LEU A 16 -79.90 -62.63 125.08
N ALA A 17 -80.68 -63.13 124.11
CA ALA A 17 -81.93 -63.89 124.35
C ALA A 17 -82.46 -64.49 123.03
N SER A 18 -82.74 -65.80 123.03
CA SER A 18 -83.44 -66.54 121.96
C SER A 18 -84.94 -66.15 121.92
N PRO A 19 -85.77 -66.53 120.90
CA PRO A 19 -85.52 -67.55 119.88
C PRO A 19 -85.91 -67.18 118.44
N ALA A 20 -85.63 -68.13 117.54
CA ALA A 20 -86.31 -68.45 116.29
C ALA A 20 -85.41 -68.31 115.05
N PHE A 21 -84.75 -69.43 114.74
CA PHE A 21 -84.36 -69.78 113.39
C PHE A 21 -85.57 -69.57 112.47
N THR A 22 -85.49 -68.60 111.57
CA THR A 22 -86.32 -68.57 110.37
C THR A 22 -85.46 -69.12 109.22
N PRO A 23 -85.87 -70.20 108.53
CA PRO A 23 -85.17 -70.69 107.34
C PRO A 23 -85.14 -69.66 106.19
N LEU A 24 -85.96 -68.60 106.26
CA LEU A 24 -86.12 -67.61 105.20
C LEU A 24 -84.88 -66.74 104.96
N HIS A 25 -84.23 -66.19 106.00
CA HIS A 25 -83.15 -65.20 105.81
C HIS A 25 -81.87 -65.79 105.19
N SER A 26 -81.52 -67.04 105.56
CA SER A 26 -80.35 -67.73 104.99
C SER A 26 -80.55 -68.12 103.51
N ALA A 27 -81.79 -68.30 103.08
CA ALA A 27 -82.13 -68.51 101.67
C ALA A 27 -81.97 -67.20 100.88
N THR A 28 -82.36 -66.06 101.46
CA THR A 28 -82.27 -64.73 100.84
C THR A 28 -80.82 -64.30 100.59
N VAL A 29 -79.89 -64.51 101.53
CA VAL A 29 -78.47 -64.13 101.37
C VAL A 29 -77.79 -64.94 100.25
N ARG A 30 -78.14 -66.22 100.07
CA ARG A 30 -77.62 -67.04 98.95
C ARG A 30 -78.13 -66.57 97.59
N GLU A 31 -79.39 -66.13 97.53
CA GLU A 31 -79.96 -65.54 96.32
C GLU A 31 -79.28 -64.22 95.98
N MET A 32 -79.07 -63.34 96.96
CA MET A 32 -78.31 -62.09 96.81
C MET A 32 -76.86 -62.34 96.38
N ASP A 33 -76.16 -63.33 96.94
CA ASP A 33 -74.80 -63.69 96.51
C ASP A 33 -74.77 -64.18 95.05
N ARG A 34 -75.76 -64.99 94.64
CA ARG A 34 -75.87 -65.48 93.26
C ARG A 34 -76.15 -64.34 92.28
N GLU A 35 -77.02 -63.41 92.66
CA GLU A 35 -77.34 -62.23 91.87
C GLU A 35 -76.14 -61.28 91.76
N ALA A 36 -75.50 -60.96 92.88
CA ALA A 36 -74.28 -60.16 92.92
C ALA A 36 -73.14 -60.79 92.11
N GLN A 37 -72.96 -62.11 92.19
CA GLN A 37 -71.99 -62.85 91.38
C GLN A 37 -72.31 -62.73 89.88
N ALA A 38 -73.58 -62.80 89.47
CA ALA A 38 -73.98 -62.60 88.08
C ALA A 38 -73.65 -61.18 87.58
N PHE A 39 -73.79 -60.15 88.44
CA PHE A 39 -73.34 -58.80 88.13
C PHE A 39 -71.82 -58.68 88.08
N PHE A 40 -71.09 -59.35 88.98
CA PHE A 40 -69.63 -59.39 88.99
C PHE A 40 -69.06 -60.04 87.73
N ASP A 41 -69.63 -61.17 87.30
CA ASP A 41 -69.22 -61.89 86.09
C ASP A 41 -69.49 -61.05 84.82
N LYS A 42 -70.53 -60.23 84.85
CA LYS A 42 -70.83 -59.20 83.83
C LYS A 42 -69.97 -57.92 83.97
N ARG A 43 -69.01 -57.90 84.91
CA ARG A 43 -68.15 -56.75 85.26
C ARG A 43 -68.93 -55.50 85.71
N ASN A 44 -70.16 -55.66 86.17
CA ASN A 44 -70.94 -54.59 86.76
C ASN A 44 -70.67 -54.54 88.27
N TYR A 45 -69.46 -54.12 88.61
CA TYR A 45 -68.95 -54.20 89.98
C TYR A 45 -69.70 -53.31 90.97
N ASN A 46 -70.30 -52.21 90.51
CA ASN A 46 -71.10 -51.32 91.36
C ASN A 46 -72.39 -51.98 91.83
N GLN A 47 -73.06 -52.76 90.97
CA GLN A 47 -74.25 -53.52 91.35
C GLN A 47 -73.86 -54.74 92.19
N ALA A 48 -72.79 -55.45 91.81
CA ALA A 48 -72.27 -56.58 92.58
C ALA A 48 -71.90 -56.20 94.03
N ILE A 49 -71.15 -55.10 94.22
CA ILE A 49 -70.74 -54.65 95.56
C ILE A 49 -71.92 -54.15 96.38
N THR A 50 -72.90 -53.46 95.77
CA THR A 50 -74.10 -52.98 96.48
C THR A 50 -74.91 -54.16 97.02
N ILE A 51 -75.11 -55.19 96.20
CA ILE A 51 -75.87 -56.38 96.61
C ILE A 51 -75.07 -57.19 97.65
N TRP A 52 -73.75 -57.34 97.48
CA TRP A 52 -72.90 -57.99 98.49
C TRP A 52 -72.82 -57.22 99.81
N LEU A 53 -72.82 -55.88 99.80
CA LEU A 53 -72.89 -55.05 101.01
C LEU A 53 -74.24 -55.22 101.71
N GLY A 54 -75.36 -55.20 100.96
CA GLY A 54 -76.68 -55.50 101.52
C GLY A 54 -76.78 -56.92 102.09
N ALA A 55 -76.10 -57.89 101.47
CA ALA A 55 -76.01 -59.25 101.99
C ALA A 55 -75.21 -59.32 103.32
N LEU A 56 -74.16 -58.49 103.49
CA LEU A 56 -73.43 -58.35 104.76
C LEU A 56 -74.23 -57.60 105.84
N GLU A 57 -75.16 -56.71 105.48
CA GLU A 57 -76.05 -56.10 106.47
C GLU A 57 -76.97 -57.14 107.12
N ILE A 58 -77.37 -58.17 106.36
CA ILE A 58 -78.18 -59.29 106.85
C ILE A 58 -77.32 -60.33 107.58
N GLU A 59 -76.13 -60.66 107.05
CA GLU A 59 -75.15 -61.56 107.67
C GLU A 59 -73.78 -60.88 107.88
N PRO A 60 -73.59 -60.10 108.97
CA PRO A 60 -72.35 -59.33 109.21
C PRO A 60 -71.08 -60.19 109.38
N GLY A 61 -71.24 -61.48 109.68
CA GLY A 61 -70.12 -62.42 109.88
C GLY A 61 -69.73 -63.23 108.63
N ASN A 62 -70.31 -62.97 107.46
CA ASN A 62 -70.08 -63.78 106.27
C ASN A 62 -68.74 -63.45 105.59
N GLU A 63 -67.68 -64.17 106.00
CA GLU A 63 -66.32 -63.98 105.49
C GLU A 63 -66.20 -64.16 103.97
N ARG A 64 -67.03 -65.01 103.35
CA ARG A 64 -66.96 -65.25 101.90
C ARG A 64 -67.44 -64.04 101.11
N ILE A 65 -68.54 -63.42 101.52
CA ILE A 65 -69.06 -62.22 100.87
C ILE A 65 -68.11 -61.04 101.11
N GLN A 66 -67.54 -60.92 102.33
CA GLN A 66 -66.51 -59.94 102.65
C GLN A 66 -65.28 -60.06 101.73
N GLN A 67 -64.76 -61.27 101.50
CA GLN A 67 -63.65 -61.50 100.56
C GLN A 67 -64.00 -61.09 99.13
N LYS A 68 -65.22 -61.36 98.66
CA LYS A 68 -65.67 -60.95 97.33
C LYS A 68 -65.73 -59.43 97.19
N ILE A 69 -66.16 -58.71 98.23
CA ILE A 69 -66.15 -57.25 98.28
C ILE A 69 -64.70 -56.70 98.24
N GLU A 70 -63.78 -57.30 99.00
CA GLU A 70 -62.36 -56.91 98.99
C GLU A 70 -61.73 -57.09 97.60
N ILE A 71 -62.06 -58.17 96.90
CA ILE A 71 -61.63 -58.40 95.50
C ILE A 71 -62.16 -57.30 94.59
N VAL A 72 -63.43 -56.90 94.74
CA VAL A 72 -64.00 -55.80 93.96
C VAL A 72 -63.27 -54.48 94.23
N TYR A 73 -62.94 -54.18 95.49
CA TYR A 73 -62.17 -52.99 95.84
C TYR A 73 -60.76 -52.99 95.23
N ASP A 74 -60.05 -54.12 95.26
CA ASP A 74 -58.73 -54.24 94.60
C ASP A 74 -58.83 -54.06 93.08
N ILE A 75 -59.84 -54.66 92.45
CA ILE A 75 -60.13 -54.48 91.02
C ILE A 75 -60.39 -53.00 90.68
N LYS A 76 -61.23 -52.32 91.47
CA LYS A 76 -61.54 -50.90 91.29
C LYS A 76 -60.30 -50.03 91.52
N GLN A 77 -59.48 -50.32 92.53
CA GLN A 77 -58.23 -49.60 92.78
C GLN A 77 -57.22 -49.73 91.64
N ARG A 78 -57.07 -50.94 91.07
CA ARG A 78 -56.20 -51.18 89.91
C ARG A 78 -56.70 -50.43 88.66
N LYS A 79 -58.01 -50.46 88.42
CA LYS A 79 -58.67 -49.68 87.36
C LYS A 79 -58.42 -48.18 87.52
N ASP A 80 -58.65 -47.63 88.72
CA ASP A 80 -58.45 -46.20 89.01
C ASP A 80 -56.99 -45.79 88.82
N THR A 81 -56.05 -46.62 89.27
CA THR A 81 -54.62 -46.37 89.10
C THR A 81 -54.23 -46.32 87.62
N ALA A 82 -54.70 -47.29 86.82
CA ALA A 82 -54.46 -47.32 85.38
C ALA A 82 -55.11 -46.12 84.67
N PHE A 83 -56.35 -45.78 85.02
CA PHE A 83 -57.06 -44.67 84.41
C PHE A 83 -56.44 -43.30 84.73
N GLN A 84 -55.95 -43.09 85.96
CA GLN A 84 -55.25 -41.86 86.33
C GLN A 84 -53.90 -41.73 85.60
N LYS A 85 -53.14 -42.82 85.46
CA LYS A 85 -51.92 -42.84 84.66
C LYS A 85 -52.21 -42.54 83.19
N SER A 86 -53.29 -43.07 82.65
CA SER A 86 -53.75 -42.77 81.31
C SER A 86 -54.06 -41.28 81.13
N LYS A 87 -54.86 -40.68 82.02
CA LYS A 87 -55.21 -39.25 82.00
C LYS A 87 -53.97 -38.35 82.06
N LEU A 88 -52.99 -38.67 82.90
CA LEU A 88 -51.74 -37.91 83.00
C LEU A 88 -50.96 -37.95 81.68
N ASN A 89 -50.72 -39.15 81.16
CA ASN A 89 -49.94 -39.34 79.94
C ASN A 89 -50.66 -38.78 78.70
N TYR A 90 -51.99 -38.82 78.67
CA TYR A 90 -52.81 -38.18 77.63
C TYR A 90 -52.54 -36.67 77.54
N ARG A 91 -52.47 -35.97 78.68
CA ARG A 91 -52.18 -34.53 78.73
C ARG A 91 -50.77 -34.21 78.22
N ILE A 92 -49.79 -35.02 78.61
CA ILE A 92 -48.40 -34.88 78.16
C ILE A 92 -48.31 -35.09 76.65
N ALA A 93 -48.92 -36.17 76.15
CA ALA A 93 -48.94 -36.50 74.73
C ALA A 93 -49.52 -35.36 73.89
N ARG A 94 -50.70 -34.84 74.26
CA ARG A 94 -51.35 -33.76 73.51
C ARG A 94 -50.55 -32.46 73.45
N LYS A 95 -49.82 -32.11 74.53
CA LYS A 95 -48.96 -30.93 74.54
C LYS A 95 -47.76 -31.11 73.62
N LYS A 96 -47.12 -32.28 73.70
CA LYS A 96 -45.81 -32.55 73.08
C LYS A 96 -45.90 -32.98 71.61
N LEU A 97 -46.99 -33.65 71.19
CA LEU A 97 -47.21 -34.05 69.80
C LEU A 97 -47.33 -32.86 68.81
N ARG A 98 -47.68 -31.68 69.32
CA ARG A 98 -47.85 -30.44 68.53
C ARG A 98 -46.61 -29.55 68.53
N ASP A 99 -45.53 -30.00 69.14
CA ASP A 99 -44.27 -29.28 69.15
C ASP A 99 -43.55 -29.39 67.79
N ASP A 100 -42.68 -28.43 67.51
CA ASP A 100 -41.86 -28.40 66.29
C ASP A 100 -40.56 -29.21 66.45
N SER A 101 -40.13 -29.47 67.69
CA SER A 101 -38.94 -30.27 67.98
C SER A 101 -39.22 -31.76 67.88
N ASP A 102 -38.43 -32.47 67.08
CA ASP A 102 -38.55 -33.92 66.93
C ASP A 102 -38.44 -34.66 68.27
N ALA A 103 -37.56 -34.22 69.16
CA ALA A 103 -37.36 -34.83 70.48
C ALA A 103 -38.59 -34.67 71.37
N GLU A 104 -39.28 -33.53 71.25
CA GLU A 104 -40.52 -33.27 71.98
C GLU A 104 -41.68 -34.07 71.39
N VAL A 105 -41.79 -34.14 70.07
CA VAL A 105 -42.79 -34.99 69.40
C VAL A 105 -42.59 -36.46 69.74
N GLU A 106 -41.34 -36.96 69.78
CA GLU A 106 -41.02 -38.34 70.22
C GLU A 106 -41.45 -38.59 71.67
N THR A 107 -41.17 -37.65 72.56
CA THR A 107 -41.62 -37.70 73.95
C THR A 107 -43.15 -37.74 74.02
N GLY A 108 -43.84 -36.96 73.18
CA GLY A 108 -45.30 -36.97 73.05
C GLY A 108 -45.86 -38.30 72.55
N VAL A 109 -45.22 -38.92 71.56
CA VAL A 109 -45.58 -40.26 71.04
C VAL A 109 -45.42 -41.32 72.13
N ALA A 110 -44.32 -41.30 72.86
CA ALA A 110 -44.05 -42.27 73.94
C ALA A 110 -45.08 -42.16 75.06
N ALA A 111 -45.35 -40.94 75.55
CA ALA A 111 -46.40 -40.68 76.53
C ALA A 111 -47.78 -41.10 76.00
N GLY A 112 -48.09 -40.81 74.73
CA GLY A 112 -49.36 -41.16 74.13
C GLY A 112 -49.63 -42.67 74.07
N LYS A 113 -48.61 -43.47 73.74
CA LYS A 113 -48.72 -44.95 73.75
C LYS A 113 -48.99 -45.49 75.14
N ILE A 114 -48.33 -44.93 76.16
CA ILE A 114 -48.59 -45.28 77.57
C ILE A 114 -50.04 -44.93 77.93
N ALA A 115 -50.52 -43.75 77.50
CA ALA A 115 -51.90 -43.32 77.76
C ALA A 115 -52.95 -44.27 77.15
N VAL A 116 -52.76 -44.69 75.90
CA VAL A 116 -53.65 -45.64 75.20
C VAL A 116 -53.62 -47.02 75.86
N LYS A 117 -52.43 -47.51 76.22
CA LYS A 117 -52.26 -48.80 76.91
C LYS A 117 -52.95 -48.81 78.26
N ASP A 118 -52.63 -47.85 79.13
CA ASP A 118 -53.18 -47.76 80.48
C ASP A 118 -54.70 -47.51 80.44
N PHE A 119 -55.20 -46.81 79.42
CA PHE A 119 -56.65 -46.68 79.18
C PHE A 119 -57.28 -48.02 78.81
N THR A 120 -56.65 -48.77 77.91
CA THR A 120 -57.17 -50.08 77.46
C THR A 120 -57.19 -51.08 78.61
N ASP A 121 -56.17 -51.05 79.47
CA ASP A 121 -56.13 -51.85 80.70
C ASP A 121 -57.27 -51.45 81.66
N ALA A 122 -57.50 -50.14 81.87
CA ALA A 122 -58.61 -49.65 82.68
C ALA A 122 -59.99 -50.02 82.10
N PHE A 123 -60.17 -49.83 80.78
CA PHE A 123 -61.39 -50.17 80.04
C PHE A 123 -61.68 -51.67 80.06
N ARG A 124 -60.65 -52.51 79.98
CA ARG A 124 -60.80 -53.97 80.10
C ARG A 124 -61.22 -54.39 81.50
N ILE A 125 -60.72 -53.72 82.54
CA ILE A 125 -61.07 -54.03 83.93
C ILE A 125 -62.55 -53.73 84.17
N ASP A 126 -62.98 -52.50 83.90
CA ASP A 126 -64.37 -52.04 84.08
C ASP A 126 -64.87 -51.26 82.84
N PRO A 127 -65.49 -51.96 81.87
CA PRO A 127 -65.99 -51.33 80.64
C PRO A 127 -67.24 -50.46 80.84
N HIS A 128 -67.91 -50.57 82.00
CA HIS A 128 -69.21 -49.93 82.23
C HIS A 128 -69.09 -48.56 82.92
N ASP A 129 -67.91 -48.23 83.45
CA ASP A 129 -67.57 -46.94 84.08
C ASP A 129 -67.79 -45.74 83.13
N ASP A 130 -68.55 -44.75 83.60
CA ASP A 130 -68.98 -43.60 82.79
C ASP A 130 -67.83 -42.67 82.42
N GLU A 131 -66.86 -42.46 83.32
CA GLU A 131 -65.69 -41.63 83.04
C GLU A 131 -64.82 -42.30 81.97
N ILE A 132 -64.61 -43.61 82.08
CA ILE A 132 -63.84 -44.38 81.11
C ILE A 132 -64.52 -44.35 79.72
N LYS A 133 -65.84 -44.55 79.65
CA LYS A 133 -66.60 -44.44 78.39
C LYS A 133 -66.46 -43.06 77.75
N SER A 134 -66.60 -41.99 78.52
CA SER A 134 -66.47 -40.62 78.02
C SER A 134 -65.08 -40.31 77.44
N MET A 135 -64.05 -41.01 77.92
CA MET A 135 -62.66 -40.82 77.51
C MET A 135 -62.25 -41.69 76.31
N ALA A 136 -63.06 -42.69 75.93
CA ALA A 136 -62.74 -43.64 74.87
C ALA A 136 -62.52 -42.96 73.50
N GLU A 137 -63.41 -42.05 73.10
CA GLU A 137 -63.27 -41.31 71.83
C GLU A 137 -62.04 -40.39 71.84
N ASN A 138 -61.72 -39.77 72.98
CA ASN A 138 -60.52 -38.93 73.12
C ASN A 138 -59.24 -39.76 72.97
N ILE A 139 -59.20 -40.97 73.52
CA ILE A 139 -58.04 -41.88 73.40
C ILE A 139 -57.91 -42.42 71.98
N LYS A 140 -59.03 -42.73 71.31
CA LYS A 140 -59.05 -43.14 69.90
C LYS A 140 -58.52 -42.03 68.99
N ALA A 141 -58.93 -40.78 69.21
CA ALA A 141 -58.39 -39.62 68.51
C ALA A 141 -56.88 -39.45 68.78
N LEU A 142 -56.45 -39.63 70.03
CA LEU A 142 -55.02 -39.59 70.37
C LEU A 142 -54.22 -40.67 69.63
N ASP A 143 -54.72 -41.90 69.49
CA ASP A 143 -54.02 -42.96 68.73
C ASP A 143 -53.79 -42.56 67.26
N GLN A 144 -54.76 -41.89 66.64
CA GLN A 144 -54.62 -41.35 65.29
C GLN A 144 -53.60 -40.20 65.23
N GLU A 145 -53.62 -39.27 66.20
CA GLU A 145 -52.64 -38.19 66.31
C GLU A 145 -51.21 -38.76 66.49
N ILE A 146 -51.04 -39.83 67.27
CA ILE A 146 -49.74 -40.50 67.45
C ILE A 146 -49.24 -41.08 66.13
N ARG A 147 -50.09 -41.82 65.39
CA ARG A 147 -49.70 -42.42 64.10
C ARG A 147 -49.30 -41.34 63.09
N ALA A 148 -50.07 -40.25 63.02
CA ALA A 148 -49.77 -39.12 62.15
C ALA A 148 -48.44 -38.44 62.53
N ALA A 149 -48.18 -38.25 63.82
CA ALA A 149 -46.94 -37.66 64.31
C ALA A 149 -45.71 -38.56 64.03
N GLN A 150 -45.85 -39.88 64.20
CA GLN A 150 -44.79 -40.84 63.86
C GLN A 150 -44.46 -40.83 62.37
N GLU A 151 -45.47 -40.76 61.51
CA GLU A 151 -45.26 -40.71 60.07
C GLU A 151 -44.63 -39.37 59.64
N ARG A 152 -45.04 -38.26 60.24
CA ARG A 152 -44.40 -36.94 60.05
C ARG A 152 -42.91 -36.96 60.42
N LEU A 153 -42.57 -37.56 61.56
CA LEU A 153 -41.18 -37.71 61.99
C LEU A 153 -40.37 -38.57 61.01
N ARG A 154 -40.95 -39.68 60.55
CA ARG A 154 -40.32 -40.59 59.58
C ARG A 154 -40.01 -39.85 58.26
N LEU A 155 -41.00 -39.13 57.72
CA LEU A 155 -40.85 -38.38 56.47
C LEU A 155 -39.81 -37.27 56.59
N SER A 156 -39.80 -36.52 57.70
CA SER A 156 -38.79 -35.49 57.99
C SER A 156 -37.36 -36.06 58.10
N ARG A 157 -37.20 -37.24 58.69
CA ARG A 157 -35.89 -37.92 58.78
C ARG A 157 -35.38 -38.39 57.43
N VAL A 158 -36.22 -39.10 56.67
CA VAL A 158 -35.88 -39.56 55.31
C VAL A 158 -35.52 -38.38 54.41
N MET A 159 -36.22 -37.26 54.56
CA MET A 159 -35.94 -36.03 53.84
C MET A 159 -34.55 -35.46 54.17
N ARG A 160 -34.21 -35.33 55.47
CA ARG A 160 -32.89 -34.84 55.91
C ARG A 160 -31.77 -35.78 55.50
N GLU A 161 -31.97 -37.08 55.60
CA GLU A 161 -31.01 -38.10 55.14
C GLU A 161 -30.78 -37.98 53.63
N LYS A 162 -31.85 -37.82 52.84
CA LYS A 162 -31.74 -37.58 51.40
C LYS A 162 -30.94 -36.31 51.09
N VAL A 163 -31.22 -35.21 51.80
CA VAL A 163 -30.47 -33.95 51.64
C VAL A 163 -28.98 -34.15 51.93
N GLU A 164 -28.62 -34.82 53.02
CA GLU A 164 -27.22 -35.08 53.36
C GLU A 164 -26.51 -35.98 52.35
N ILE A 165 -27.19 -36.99 51.80
CA ILE A 165 -26.66 -37.82 50.72
C ILE A 165 -26.37 -36.96 49.47
N LEU A 166 -27.32 -36.10 49.08
CA LEU A 166 -27.15 -35.21 47.93
C LEU A 166 -25.97 -34.24 48.12
N LYS A 167 -25.83 -33.65 49.31
CA LYS A 167 -24.68 -32.79 49.66
C LYS A 167 -23.36 -33.55 49.58
N LYS A 168 -23.32 -34.79 50.11
CA LYS A 168 -22.13 -35.64 50.01
C LYS A 168 -21.77 -35.95 48.55
N MET A 169 -22.75 -36.35 47.74
CA MET A 169 -22.53 -36.60 46.30
C MET A 169 -22.01 -35.36 45.58
N ALA A 170 -22.54 -34.18 45.90
CA ALA A 170 -22.10 -32.92 45.30
C ALA A 170 -20.65 -32.59 45.67
N ARG A 171 -20.24 -32.77 46.93
CA ARG A 171 -18.84 -32.63 47.37
C ARG A 171 -17.91 -33.64 46.71
N ASP A 172 -18.31 -34.91 46.66
CA ASP A 172 -17.51 -35.97 46.06
C ASP A 172 -17.27 -35.72 44.56
N GLU A 173 -18.27 -35.21 43.83
CA GLU A 173 -18.11 -34.81 42.43
C GLU A 173 -17.13 -33.64 42.25
N MET A 174 -17.15 -32.65 43.15
CA MET A 174 -16.22 -31.52 43.14
C MET A 174 -14.78 -31.92 43.50
N ALA A 175 -14.60 -32.97 44.29
CA ALA A 175 -13.29 -33.43 44.79
C ALA A 175 -12.57 -34.44 43.86
N ARG A 176 -13.17 -34.82 42.72
CA ARG A 176 -12.54 -35.77 41.79
C ARG A 176 -11.29 -35.19 41.13
N GLY A 177 -10.42 -36.06 40.61
CA GLY A 177 -9.29 -35.64 39.77
C GLY A 177 -9.72 -34.89 38.50
N TYR A 178 -10.92 -35.20 37.98
CA TYR A 178 -11.60 -34.45 36.92
C TYR A 178 -13.03 -34.11 37.38
N PRO A 179 -13.23 -32.98 38.08
CA PRO A 179 -14.55 -32.63 38.62
C PRO A 179 -15.57 -32.33 37.52
N ASP A 180 -16.78 -32.88 37.66
CA ASP A 180 -17.94 -32.49 36.86
C ASP A 180 -18.76 -31.44 37.62
N TYR A 181 -18.33 -30.18 37.49
CA TYR A 181 -18.99 -29.04 38.14
C TYR A 181 -20.42 -28.82 37.66
N GLN A 182 -20.80 -29.28 36.46
CA GLN A 182 -22.18 -29.17 35.98
C GLN A 182 -23.09 -30.16 36.70
N LYS A 183 -22.61 -31.38 36.91
CA LYS A 183 -23.31 -32.40 37.70
C LYS A 183 -23.39 -31.99 39.17
N ALA A 184 -22.31 -31.50 39.78
CA ALA A 184 -22.31 -30.99 41.14
C ALA A 184 -23.28 -29.79 41.32
N LEU A 185 -23.31 -28.86 40.36
CA LEU A 185 -24.25 -27.74 40.36
C LEU A 185 -25.72 -28.21 40.36
N ASN A 186 -26.05 -29.26 39.59
CA ASN A 186 -27.39 -29.83 39.58
C ASN A 186 -27.75 -30.44 40.95
N LEU A 187 -26.84 -31.18 41.58
CA LEU A 187 -27.02 -31.76 42.91
C LEU A 187 -27.22 -30.67 43.98
N TRP A 188 -26.45 -29.58 43.94
CA TRP A 188 -26.63 -28.45 44.85
C TRP A 188 -27.97 -27.74 44.64
N ASN A 189 -28.42 -27.58 43.39
CA ASN A 189 -29.76 -27.03 43.11
C ASN A 189 -30.87 -27.96 43.62
N GLU A 190 -30.69 -29.28 43.55
CA GLU A 190 -31.64 -30.24 44.11
C GLU A 190 -31.71 -30.10 45.63
N VAL A 191 -30.58 -29.96 46.33
CA VAL A 191 -30.55 -29.65 47.77
C VAL A 191 -31.31 -28.35 48.08
N LEU A 192 -31.08 -27.29 47.30
CA LEU A 192 -31.76 -26.00 47.49
C LEU A 192 -33.26 -26.05 47.19
N SER A 193 -33.73 -26.99 46.36
CA SER A 193 -35.18 -27.20 46.15
C SER A 193 -35.88 -27.70 47.42
N TYR A 194 -35.12 -28.39 48.29
CA TYR A 194 -35.59 -28.94 49.55
C TYR A 194 -35.33 -28.02 50.74
N VAL A 195 -34.17 -27.35 50.76
CA VAL A 195 -33.76 -26.39 51.78
C VAL A 195 -33.24 -25.11 51.10
N PRO A 196 -34.12 -24.16 50.74
CA PRO A 196 -33.74 -23.00 49.92
C PRO A 196 -32.68 -22.06 50.51
N LYS A 197 -32.47 -22.11 51.83
CA LYS A 197 -31.51 -21.27 52.56
C LYS A 197 -30.34 -22.07 53.13
N ASP A 198 -30.07 -23.25 52.60
CA ASP A 198 -28.91 -24.04 53.01
C ASP A 198 -27.60 -23.33 52.62
N GLY A 199 -26.78 -22.98 53.62
CA GLY A 199 -25.56 -22.18 53.40
C GLY A 199 -24.49 -22.92 52.59
N GLU A 200 -24.32 -24.23 52.84
CA GLU A 200 -23.35 -25.07 52.13
C GLU A 200 -23.72 -25.21 50.65
N ALA A 201 -24.99 -25.49 50.35
CA ALA A 201 -25.45 -25.63 48.97
C ALA A 201 -25.40 -24.32 48.17
N LEU A 202 -25.60 -23.17 48.80
CA LEU A 202 -25.42 -21.86 48.16
C LEU A 202 -23.95 -21.60 47.78
N GLU A 203 -23.01 -21.92 48.68
CA GLU A 203 -21.57 -21.75 48.41
C GLU A 203 -21.09 -22.76 47.36
N GLY A 204 -21.44 -24.04 47.49
CA GLY A 204 -21.11 -25.07 46.49
C GLY A 204 -21.63 -24.73 45.09
N LYS A 205 -22.84 -24.15 45.00
CA LYS A 205 -23.39 -23.61 43.75
C LYS A 205 -22.56 -22.45 43.18
N ARG A 206 -22.09 -21.55 44.04
CA ARG A 206 -21.24 -20.41 43.64
C ARG A 206 -19.90 -20.90 43.11
N GLU A 207 -19.24 -21.80 43.84
CA GLU A 207 -17.96 -22.41 43.43
C GLU A 207 -18.07 -23.13 42.09
N CYS A 208 -19.10 -23.97 41.91
CA CYS A 208 -19.34 -24.66 40.65
C CYS A 208 -19.51 -23.67 39.48
N ARG A 209 -20.24 -22.57 39.69
CA ARG A 209 -20.43 -21.53 38.65
C ARG A 209 -19.12 -20.83 38.30
N LEU A 210 -18.31 -20.47 39.29
CA LEU A 210 -17.00 -19.85 39.07
C LEU A 210 -16.07 -20.81 38.31
N ALA A 211 -16.04 -22.09 38.69
CA ALA A 211 -15.23 -23.10 38.00
C ALA A 211 -15.68 -23.30 36.54
N LEU A 212 -16.99 -23.35 36.29
CA LEU A 212 -17.54 -23.45 34.93
C LEU A 212 -17.25 -22.20 34.08
N ASP A 213 -17.38 -21.01 34.65
CA ASP A 213 -17.08 -19.75 33.96
C ASP A 213 -15.58 -19.64 33.62
N ASN A 214 -14.70 -19.97 34.58
CA ASN A 214 -13.25 -20.00 34.36
C ASN A 214 -12.85 -21.03 33.30
N ARG A 215 -13.46 -22.22 33.31
CA ARG A 215 -13.25 -23.23 32.26
C ARG A 215 -13.70 -22.72 30.89
N LEU A 216 -14.87 -22.07 30.81
CA LEU A 216 -15.38 -21.52 29.56
C LEU A 216 -14.49 -20.40 29.01
N LYS A 217 -14.00 -19.51 29.89
CA LYS A 217 -13.01 -18.49 29.52
C LYS A 217 -11.73 -19.13 28.98
N PHE A 218 -11.21 -20.15 29.67
CA PHE A 218 -10.02 -20.88 29.23
C PHE A 218 -10.20 -21.54 27.85
N GLU A 219 -11.32 -22.23 27.62
CA GLU A 219 -11.62 -22.84 26.32
C GLU A 219 -11.74 -21.80 25.20
N LYS A 220 -12.41 -20.66 25.47
CA LYS A 220 -12.48 -19.54 24.52
C LYS A 220 -11.09 -19.00 24.20
N ILE A 221 -10.28 -18.68 25.21
CA ILE A 221 -8.90 -18.20 25.06
C ILE A 221 -8.11 -19.20 24.21
N ARG A 222 -8.17 -20.49 24.53
CA ARG A 222 -7.47 -21.53 23.77
C ARG A 222 -7.92 -21.59 22.31
N GLY A 223 -9.22 -21.46 22.06
CA GLY A 223 -9.78 -21.45 20.71
C GLY A 223 -9.33 -20.24 19.89
N TYR A 224 -9.39 -19.03 20.47
CA TYR A 224 -8.89 -17.80 19.84
C TYR A 224 -7.37 -17.88 19.61
N MET A 225 -6.59 -18.33 20.60
CA MET A 225 -5.15 -18.54 20.46
C MET A 225 -4.81 -19.50 19.32
N ALA A 226 -5.47 -20.67 19.25
CA ALA A 226 -5.21 -21.64 18.20
C ALA A 226 -5.49 -21.10 16.79
N ARG A 227 -6.58 -20.33 16.61
CA ARG A 227 -6.88 -19.68 15.32
C ARG A 227 -5.90 -18.56 14.99
N GLY A 228 -5.59 -17.70 15.96
CA GLY A 228 -4.61 -16.62 15.81
C GLY A 228 -3.24 -17.14 15.38
N ILE A 229 -2.76 -18.21 16.03
CA ILE A 229 -1.49 -18.88 15.66
C ILE A 229 -1.57 -19.47 14.26
N ALA A 230 -2.66 -20.17 13.91
CA ALA A 230 -2.82 -20.74 12.58
C ALA A 230 -2.81 -19.67 11.46
N TYR A 231 -3.48 -18.54 11.66
CA TYR A 231 -3.43 -17.41 10.74
C TYR A 231 -2.05 -16.76 10.68
N PHE A 232 -1.36 -16.65 11.84
CA PHE A 232 -0.01 -16.11 11.92
C PHE A 232 0.99 -16.96 11.13
N GLU A 233 0.95 -18.29 11.26
CA GLU A 233 1.82 -19.21 10.51
C GLU A 233 1.59 -19.14 9.00
N ARG A 234 0.33 -18.90 8.57
CA ARG A 234 -0.03 -18.66 7.17
C ARG A 234 0.35 -17.25 6.67
N LYS A 235 0.92 -16.40 7.54
CA LYS A 235 1.27 -15.00 7.28
C LYS A 235 0.05 -14.12 6.96
N GLU A 236 -1.14 -14.55 7.37
CA GLU A 236 -2.41 -13.83 7.24
C GLU A 236 -2.61 -12.88 8.43
N TYR A 237 -1.65 -11.97 8.64
CA TYR A 237 -1.55 -11.17 9.86
C TYR A 237 -2.77 -10.28 10.15
N ARG A 238 -3.47 -9.81 9.11
CA ARG A 238 -4.71 -9.03 9.26
C ARG A 238 -5.87 -9.84 9.83
N LEU A 239 -5.84 -11.17 9.66
CA LEU A 239 -6.82 -12.09 10.25
C LEU A 239 -6.34 -12.63 11.60
N ALA A 240 -5.02 -12.78 11.79
CA ALA A 240 -4.45 -13.24 13.06
C ALA A 240 -4.62 -12.23 14.20
N ARG A 241 -4.37 -10.94 13.93
CA ARG A 241 -4.43 -9.86 14.93
C ARG A 241 -5.76 -9.81 15.72
N PRO A 242 -6.95 -9.78 15.07
CA PRO A 242 -8.20 -9.72 15.82
C PRO A 242 -8.46 -10.95 16.69
N GLU A 243 -7.98 -12.15 16.32
CA GLU A 243 -8.12 -13.34 17.17
C GLU A 243 -7.34 -13.20 18.48
N PHE A 244 -6.12 -12.63 18.44
CA PHE A 244 -5.36 -12.33 19.66
C PHE A 244 -5.96 -11.18 20.47
N GLU A 245 -6.59 -10.19 19.83
CA GLU A 245 -7.32 -9.13 20.54
C GLU A 245 -8.52 -9.68 21.32
N GLU A 246 -9.24 -10.67 20.77
CA GLU A 246 -10.31 -11.36 21.49
C GLU A 246 -9.79 -12.11 22.73
N VAL A 247 -8.55 -12.64 22.70
CA VAL A 247 -7.91 -13.19 23.90
C VAL A 247 -7.71 -12.12 24.96
N LEU A 248 -7.15 -10.96 24.57
CA LEU A 248 -6.91 -9.84 25.50
C LEU A 248 -8.19 -9.20 26.05
N LYS A 249 -9.33 -9.30 25.34
CA LYS A 249 -10.64 -8.90 25.87
C LYS A 249 -11.12 -9.81 27.02
N ILE A 250 -10.75 -11.09 27.00
CA ILE A 250 -11.13 -12.08 28.02
C ILE A 250 -10.11 -12.10 29.17
N ASP A 251 -8.83 -12.04 28.83
CA ASP A 251 -7.68 -12.03 29.75
C ASP A 251 -6.68 -10.92 29.34
N PRO A 252 -6.82 -9.69 29.89
CA PRO A 252 -5.96 -8.55 29.56
C PRO A 252 -4.47 -8.76 29.88
N GLU A 253 -4.15 -9.68 30.78
CA GLU A 253 -2.79 -9.98 31.23
C GLU A 253 -2.13 -11.12 30.43
N ASN A 254 -2.79 -11.64 29.39
CA ASN A 254 -2.25 -12.71 28.56
C ASN A 254 -1.01 -12.24 27.78
N ARG A 255 0.17 -12.65 28.25
CA ARG A 255 1.45 -12.27 27.65
C ARG A 255 1.62 -12.79 26.22
N ASP A 256 1.28 -14.06 25.97
CA ASP A 256 1.49 -14.69 24.66
C ASP A 256 0.71 -13.94 23.56
N ALA A 257 -0.57 -13.63 23.81
CA ALA A 257 -1.39 -12.87 22.86
C ALA A 257 -0.82 -11.46 22.59
N ARG A 258 -0.28 -10.79 23.62
CA ARG A 258 0.37 -9.49 23.49
C ARG A 258 1.64 -9.56 22.64
N ASP A 259 2.51 -10.55 22.92
CA ASP A 259 3.75 -10.78 22.17
C ASP A 259 3.45 -11.11 20.68
N TYR A 260 2.38 -11.85 20.39
CA TYR A 260 1.95 -12.08 19.00
C TYR A 260 1.44 -10.82 18.30
N ILE A 261 0.67 -9.97 18.99
CA ILE A 261 0.19 -8.70 18.42
C ILE A 261 1.36 -7.77 18.10
N GLU A 262 2.32 -7.63 19.02
CA GLU A 262 3.52 -6.81 18.82
C GLU A 262 4.31 -7.26 17.59
N ARG A 263 4.59 -8.56 17.47
CA ARG A 263 5.26 -9.13 16.28
C ARG A 263 4.46 -8.91 14.99
N ILE A 264 3.14 -9.00 15.05
CA ILE A 264 2.29 -8.72 13.88
C ILE A 264 2.43 -7.25 13.48
N ASP A 265 2.37 -6.34 14.44
CA ASP A 265 2.42 -4.90 14.19
C ASP A 265 3.80 -4.50 13.60
N GLU A 266 4.90 -5.05 14.12
CA GLU A 266 6.25 -4.89 13.54
C GLU A 266 6.30 -5.35 12.07
N ILE A 267 5.77 -6.53 11.76
CA ILE A 267 5.77 -7.07 10.38
C ILE A 267 4.91 -6.23 9.45
N LEU A 268 3.74 -5.77 9.92
CA LEU A 268 2.85 -4.93 9.13
C LEU A 268 3.46 -3.54 8.88
N GLU A 269 4.13 -2.97 9.88
CA GLU A 269 4.87 -1.72 9.75
C GLU A 269 6.02 -1.84 8.76
N GLU A 270 6.84 -2.89 8.86
CA GLU A 270 7.94 -3.15 7.92
C GLU A 270 7.43 -3.30 6.48
N ARG A 271 6.33 -4.03 6.29
CA ARG A 271 5.66 -4.17 4.97
C ARG A 271 5.15 -2.83 4.45
N SER A 272 4.55 -2.01 5.31
CA SER A 272 4.06 -0.68 4.95
C SER A 272 5.21 0.24 4.53
N LEU A 273 6.29 0.27 5.31
CA LEU A 273 7.48 1.05 5.02
C LEU A 273 8.17 0.60 3.72
N TYR A 274 8.23 -0.72 3.48
CA TYR A 274 8.72 -1.26 2.22
C TYR A 274 7.82 -0.85 1.04
N ALA A 275 6.50 -0.93 1.18
CA ALA A 275 5.56 -0.50 0.14
C ALA A 275 5.71 1.01 -0.16
N HIS A 276 5.91 1.84 0.85
CA HIS A 276 6.16 3.27 0.66
C HIS A 276 7.48 3.54 -0.07
N ARG A 277 8.57 2.86 0.32
CA ARG A 277 9.86 2.93 -0.41
C ARG A 277 9.72 2.47 -1.85
N LEU A 278 8.91 1.44 -2.12
CA LEU A 278 8.65 0.95 -3.46
C LEU A 278 7.91 1.99 -4.32
N ASP A 279 6.87 2.64 -3.78
CA ASP A 279 6.16 3.71 -4.49
C ASP A 279 7.07 4.91 -4.80
N GLN A 280 7.89 5.33 -3.83
CA GLN A 280 8.90 6.37 -4.04
C GLN A 280 9.92 5.95 -5.11
N ALA A 281 10.38 4.69 -5.09
CA ALA A 281 11.31 4.15 -6.07
C ALA A 281 10.70 4.13 -7.48
N GLU A 282 9.41 3.78 -7.61
CA GLU A 282 8.66 3.85 -8.87
C GLU A 282 8.56 5.29 -9.40
N ASN A 283 8.34 6.28 -8.53
CA ASN A 283 8.28 7.68 -8.93
C ASN A 283 9.63 8.16 -9.48
N PHE A 284 10.74 7.84 -8.81
CA PHE A 284 12.09 8.09 -9.34
C PHE A 284 12.32 7.35 -10.66
N TYR A 285 11.90 6.08 -10.76
CA TYR A 285 12.05 5.31 -11.99
C TYR A 285 11.31 5.95 -13.17
N ARG A 286 10.07 6.41 -12.96
CA ARG A 286 9.29 7.13 -13.97
C ARG A 286 9.96 8.45 -14.36
N SER A 287 10.49 9.20 -13.40
CA SER A 287 11.27 10.42 -13.66
C SER A 287 12.51 10.10 -14.52
N GLY A 288 13.27 9.07 -14.15
CA GLY A 288 14.46 8.63 -14.88
C GLY A 288 14.13 8.23 -16.32
N MET A 289 13.01 7.55 -16.55
CA MET A 289 12.52 7.22 -17.89
C MET A 289 12.15 8.47 -18.71
N ILE A 290 11.51 9.47 -18.10
CA ILE A 290 11.21 10.75 -18.75
C ILE A 290 12.49 11.50 -19.11
N ASN A 291 13.45 11.55 -18.19
CA ASN A 291 14.76 12.18 -18.42
C ASN A 291 15.54 11.47 -19.53
N LEU A 292 15.54 10.14 -19.55
CA LEU A 292 16.16 9.34 -20.60
C LEU A 292 15.54 9.62 -21.96
N ASN A 293 14.21 9.67 -22.05
CA ASN A 293 13.49 10.00 -23.30
C ASN A 293 13.80 11.43 -23.78
N ASN A 294 14.07 12.35 -22.86
CA ASN A 294 14.45 13.72 -23.16
C ASN A 294 15.96 13.90 -23.42
N ASN A 295 16.75 12.82 -23.48
CA ASN A 295 18.22 12.83 -23.64
C ASN A 295 18.97 13.53 -22.49
N ARG A 296 18.33 13.65 -21.33
CA ARG A 296 18.91 14.14 -20.06
C ARG A 296 19.52 12.96 -19.30
N PHE A 297 20.68 12.50 -19.79
CA PHE A 297 21.28 11.24 -19.35
C PHE A 297 21.84 11.29 -17.92
N ASP A 298 22.32 12.45 -17.47
CA ASP A 298 22.89 12.59 -16.13
C ASP A 298 21.76 12.62 -15.08
N GLU A 299 20.70 13.38 -15.35
CA GLU A 299 19.50 13.40 -14.50
C GLU A 299 18.78 12.04 -14.47
N ALA A 300 18.75 11.33 -15.61
CA ALA A 300 18.23 9.98 -15.66
C ALA A 300 19.07 8.99 -14.84
N ARG A 301 20.40 9.15 -14.82
CA ARG A 301 21.29 8.34 -13.97
C ARG A 301 20.96 8.58 -12.49
N ASP A 302 20.91 9.83 -12.07
CA ASP A 302 20.63 10.21 -10.69
C ASP A 302 19.28 9.66 -10.21
N ASP A 303 18.25 9.73 -11.07
CA ASP A 303 16.93 9.15 -10.79
C ASP A 303 16.98 7.63 -10.63
N PHE A 304 17.66 6.91 -11.52
CA PHE A 304 17.78 5.45 -11.41
C PHE A 304 18.64 5.01 -10.22
N GLU A 305 19.68 5.77 -9.86
CA GLU A 305 20.47 5.53 -8.65
C GLU A 305 19.62 5.75 -7.40
N SER A 306 18.76 6.78 -7.40
CA SER A 306 17.79 7.03 -6.33
C SER A 306 16.76 5.90 -6.19
N THR A 307 16.28 5.34 -7.31
CA THR A 307 15.45 4.12 -7.31
C THR A 307 16.17 2.95 -6.62
N LEU A 308 17.44 2.70 -6.95
CA LEU A 308 18.21 1.60 -6.37
C LEU A 308 18.61 1.83 -4.90
N ALA A 309 18.74 3.09 -4.47
CA ALA A 309 18.95 3.44 -3.08
C ALA A 309 17.73 3.07 -2.20
N LEU A 310 16.51 3.22 -2.74
CA LEU A 310 15.27 2.85 -2.07
C LEU A 310 14.98 1.34 -2.16
N VAL A 311 15.16 0.76 -3.35
CA VAL A 311 14.92 -0.65 -3.64
C VAL A 311 16.12 -1.25 -4.37
N ARG A 312 17.01 -1.88 -3.60
CA ARG A 312 18.30 -2.41 -4.10
C ARG A 312 18.16 -3.38 -5.27
N ASP A 313 17.07 -4.14 -5.34
CA ASP A 313 16.85 -5.17 -6.37
C ASP A 313 15.87 -4.78 -7.48
N TYR A 314 15.72 -3.47 -7.74
CA TYR A 314 14.94 -2.97 -8.87
C TYR A 314 15.64 -3.27 -10.20
N LYS A 315 15.28 -4.39 -10.84
CA LYS A 315 15.97 -4.94 -12.02
C LYS A 315 16.05 -3.97 -13.20
N ASP A 316 14.94 -3.33 -13.55
CA ASP A 316 14.85 -2.47 -14.74
C ASP A 316 15.75 -1.23 -14.62
N ALA A 317 15.75 -0.58 -13.46
CA ALA A 317 16.62 0.56 -13.17
C ALA A 317 18.11 0.20 -13.26
N ARG A 318 18.48 -0.99 -12.72
CA ARG A 318 19.86 -1.50 -12.80
C ARG A 318 20.30 -1.75 -14.25
N GLU A 319 19.43 -2.34 -15.06
CA GLU A 319 19.72 -2.60 -16.47
C GLU A 319 19.87 -1.30 -17.27
N LEU A 320 19.04 -0.30 -17.01
CA LEU A 320 19.12 1.00 -17.67
C LEU A 320 20.39 1.76 -17.28
N LEU A 321 20.79 1.74 -16.00
CA LEU A 321 22.05 2.34 -15.54
C LEU A 321 23.27 1.74 -16.24
N TYR A 322 23.28 0.42 -16.46
CA TYR A 322 24.36 -0.23 -17.21
C TYR A 322 24.44 0.25 -18.67
N LYS A 323 23.29 0.58 -19.29
CA LYS A 323 23.22 1.01 -20.68
C LYS A 323 23.39 2.53 -20.86
N ILE A 324 23.22 3.33 -19.82
CA ILE A 324 23.05 4.78 -19.94
C ILE A 324 24.27 5.48 -20.54
N ASP A 325 25.48 5.08 -20.15
CA ASP A 325 26.73 5.66 -20.67
C ASP A 325 26.90 5.38 -22.16
N ARG A 326 26.51 4.18 -22.60
CA ARG A 326 26.48 3.82 -24.02
C ARG A 326 25.46 4.65 -24.78
N LEU A 327 24.24 4.82 -24.26
CA LEU A 327 23.20 5.64 -24.87
C LEU A 327 23.61 7.11 -24.98
N LYS A 328 24.22 7.66 -23.92
CA LYS A 328 24.78 9.02 -23.88
C LYS A 328 25.84 9.20 -24.96
N LYS A 329 26.76 8.24 -25.09
CA LYS A 329 27.79 8.22 -26.15
C LYS A 329 27.17 8.17 -27.54
N GLU A 330 26.25 7.23 -27.79
CA GLU A 330 25.57 7.08 -29.09
C GLU A 330 24.74 8.32 -29.48
N TYR A 331 24.13 9.01 -28.50
CA TYR A 331 23.46 10.29 -28.75
C TYR A 331 24.46 11.40 -29.08
N GLY A 332 25.52 11.54 -28.28
CA GLY A 332 26.58 12.53 -28.53
C GLY A 332 27.23 12.36 -29.90
N ASP A 333 27.50 11.13 -30.31
CA ASP A 333 28.09 10.82 -31.62
C ASP A 333 27.10 11.13 -32.77
N ARG A 334 25.80 10.87 -32.59
CA ARG A 334 24.77 11.28 -33.56
C ARG A 334 24.68 12.79 -33.73
N GLU A 335 24.70 13.55 -32.63
CA GLU A 335 24.65 15.02 -32.69
C GLU A 335 25.92 15.60 -33.32
N ARG A 336 27.10 15.04 -33.02
CA ARG A 336 28.36 15.38 -33.69
C ARG A 336 28.29 15.13 -35.20
N LEU A 337 27.77 13.98 -35.63
CA LEU A 337 27.60 13.65 -37.05
C LEU A 337 26.65 14.62 -37.75
N LYS A 338 25.48 14.92 -37.17
CA LYS A 338 24.54 15.91 -37.73
C LYS A 338 25.21 17.28 -37.90
N LYS A 339 26.01 17.69 -36.92
CA LYS A 339 26.76 18.94 -36.95
C LYS A 339 27.77 18.95 -38.10
N LEU A 340 28.52 17.86 -38.27
CA LEU A 340 29.47 17.69 -39.36
C LEU A 340 28.80 17.66 -40.74
N ASP A 341 27.66 16.97 -40.88
CA ASP A 341 26.89 16.94 -42.12
C ASP A 341 26.40 18.34 -42.50
N ARG A 342 25.93 19.11 -41.51
CA ARG A 342 25.48 20.48 -41.74
C ARG A 342 26.64 21.41 -42.14
N ILE A 343 27.82 21.26 -41.54
CA ILE A 343 29.04 21.98 -41.95
C ILE A 343 29.42 21.59 -43.40
N ASN A 344 29.43 20.30 -43.71
CA ASN A 344 29.76 19.76 -45.03
C ASN A 344 28.78 20.17 -46.12
N LEU A 345 27.57 20.62 -45.76
CA LEU A 345 26.60 21.22 -46.65
C LEU A 345 26.81 22.74 -46.78
N LYS A 346 26.87 23.43 -45.63
CA LYS A 346 26.85 24.90 -45.59
C LYS A 346 28.14 25.56 -46.05
N PHE A 347 29.29 24.97 -45.76
CA PHE A 347 30.55 25.55 -46.18
C PHE A 347 30.69 25.56 -47.73
N PRO A 348 30.42 24.46 -48.45
CA PRO A 348 30.37 24.48 -49.91
C PRO A 348 29.32 25.45 -50.50
N GLU A 349 28.11 25.53 -49.93
CA GLU A 349 27.10 26.51 -50.34
C GLU A 349 27.67 27.94 -50.28
N GLY A 350 28.37 28.27 -49.19
CA GLY A 350 29.01 29.57 -49.01
C GLY A 350 30.08 29.85 -50.06
N ILE A 351 30.93 28.87 -50.38
CA ILE A 351 31.96 29.00 -51.43
C ILE A 351 31.31 29.21 -52.80
N ILE A 352 30.28 28.44 -53.13
CA ILE A 352 29.57 28.57 -54.42
C ILE A 352 28.91 29.94 -54.54
N ALA A 353 28.18 30.37 -53.51
CA ALA A 353 27.54 31.69 -53.48
C ALA A 353 28.58 32.82 -53.63
N TYR A 354 29.72 32.71 -52.92
CA TYR A 354 30.82 33.68 -53.02
C TYR A 354 31.36 33.76 -54.46
N THR A 355 31.63 32.62 -55.10
CA THR A 355 32.16 32.57 -56.47
C THR A 355 31.17 33.09 -57.52
N GLN A 356 29.87 33.04 -57.21
CA GLN A 356 28.80 33.54 -58.07
C GLN A 356 28.45 35.01 -57.77
N GLY A 357 29.21 35.70 -56.91
CA GLY A 357 28.98 37.10 -56.53
C GLY A 357 27.79 37.29 -55.58
N ARG A 358 27.15 36.21 -55.11
CA ARG A 358 26.04 36.29 -54.14
C ARG A 358 26.60 36.37 -52.72
N TYR A 359 27.23 37.51 -52.40
CA TYR A 359 27.99 37.66 -51.17
C TYR A 359 27.13 37.59 -49.90
N ARG A 360 25.87 38.03 -49.94
CA ARG A 360 24.95 37.92 -48.79
C ARG A 360 24.67 36.46 -48.42
N GLU A 361 24.29 35.63 -49.40
CA GLU A 361 24.10 34.18 -49.19
C GLU A 361 25.38 33.47 -48.73
N ALA A 362 26.53 33.92 -49.25
CA ALA A 362 27.82 33.40 -48.82
C ALA A 362 28.10 33.71 -47.34
N ILE A 363 27.86 34.96 -46.92
CA ILE A 363 27.99 35.40 -45.53
C ILE A 363 27.10 34.55 -44.62
N ASP A 364 25.83 34.36 -44.97
CA ASP A 364 24.88 33.57 -44.17
C ASP A 364 25.37 32.13 -44.00
N SER A 365 25.84 31.51 -45.09
CA SER A 365 26.34 30.14 -45.10
C SER A 365 27.62 29.97 -44.26
N PHE A 366 28.53 30.95 -44.30
CA PHE A 366 29.74 30.92 -43.46
C PHE A 366 29.44 31.23 -41.99
N VAL A 367 28.50 32.12 -41.70
CA VAL A 367 28.02 32.36 -40.32
C VAL A 367 27.38 31.11 -39.75
N GLU A 368 26.55 30.41 -40.52
CA GLU A 368 25.98 29.13 -40.10
C GLU A 368 27.07 28.06 -39.89
N THR A 369 28.09 28.03 -40.75
CA THR A 369 29.25 27.15 -40.55
C THR A 369 29.98 27.47 -39.24
N LEU A 370 30.20 28.75 -38.92
CA LEU A 370 30.87 29.19 -37.69
C LEU A 370 30.02 29.01 -36.43
N SER A 371 28.69 29.04 -36.54
CA SER A 371 27.81 28.74 -35.40
C SER A 371 27.95 27.27 -34.98
N LEU A 372 28.23 26.39 -35.94
CA LEU A 372 28.53 24.98 -35.72
C LEU A 372 30.01 24.82 -35.31
N ASP A 373 30.97 25.20 -36.15
CA ASP A 373 32.40 25.14 -35.85
C ASP A 373 32.99 26.55 -35.62
N LYS A 374 32.94 27.02 -34.37
CA LYS A 374 33.44 28.36 -33.99
C LYS A 374 34.92 28.56 -34.28
N LYS A 375 35.70 27.47 -34.38
CA LYS A 375 37.15 27.50 -34.66
C LYS A 375 37.44 27.20 -36.15
N ASN A 376 36.43 27.30 -37.01
CA ASN A 376 36.63 27.08 -38.43
C ASN A 376 37.36 28.27 -39.09
N GLU A 377 38.68 28.17 -39.15
CA GLU A 377 39.56 29.20 -39.72
C GLU A 377 39.18 29.57 -41.16
N ARG A 378 38.84 28.58 -41.98
CA ARG A 378 38.46 28.79 -43.38
C ARG A 378 37.14 29.53 -43.51
N ALA A 379 36.13 29.15 -42.75
CA ALA A 379 34.85 29.87 -42.76
C ALA A 379 35.03 31.32 -42.30
N MET A 380 35.92 31.57 -41.34
CA MET A 380 36.26 32.93 -40.90
C MET A 380 36.96 33.73 -42.01
N GLU A 381 37.95 33.13 -42.69
CA GLU A 381 38.65 33.74 -43.82
C GLU A 381 37.70 34.10 -44.97
N TYR A 382 36.87 33.15 -45.40
CA TYR A 382 35.92 33.38 -46.49
C TYR A 382 34.77 34.31 -46.10
N LEU A 383 34.32 34.29 -44.84
CA LEU A 383 33.38 35.28 -44.32
C LEU A 383 33.93 36.70 -44.45
N GLN A 384 35.20 36.91 -44.07
CA GLN A 384 35.83 38.22 -44.20
C GLN A 384 35.96 38.63 -45.67
N ARG A 385 36.34 37.72 -46.56
CA ARG A 385 36.40 37.97 -48.01
C ARG A 385 35.04 38.33 -48.59
N ALA A 386 33.99 37.62 -48.20
CA ALA A 386 32.62 37.87 -48.64
C ALA A 386 32.11 39.23 -48.13
N ARG A 387 32.37 39.58 -46.87
CA ARG A 387 32.05 40.90 -46.31
C ARG A 387 32.76 42.03 -47.03
N ASN A 388 34.07 41.88 -47.29
CA ASN A 388 34.84 42.89 -48.02
C ASN A 388 34.34 43.04 -49.47
N ALA A 389 33.99 41.94 -50.14
CA ALA A 389 33.47 41.97 -51.49
C ALA A 389 32.07 42.62 -51.57
N LEU A 390 31.19 42.32 -50.61
CA LEU A 390 29.88 42.97 -50.48
C LEU A 390 30.03 44.47 -50.22
N LEU A 391 30.93 44.87 -49.33
CA LEU A 391 31.20 46.28 -49.05
C LEU A 391 31.65 47.03 -50.31
N LEU A 392 32.55 46.45 -51.09
CA LEU A 392 32.99 47.04 -52.36
C LEU A 392 31.85 47.18 -53.37
N GLU A 393 30.95 46.20 -53.45
CA GLU A 393 29.76 46.26 -54.31
C GLU A 393 28.79 47.38 -53.86
N GLU A 394 28.53 47.47 -52.56
CA GLU A 394 27.65 48.50 -51.97
C GLU A 394 28.25 49.91 -52.05
N GLU A 395 29.58 50.05 -52.07
CA GLU A 395 30.26 51.32 -52.36
C GLU A 395 30.13 51.75 -53.83
N GLU A 396 30.20 50.79 -54.77
CA GLU A 396 30.09 51.08 -56.20
C GLU A 396 28.67 51.49 -56.60
N ILE A 397 27.68 50.81 -56.04
CA ILE A 397 26.25 51.02 -56.32
C ILE A 397 25.48 51.01 -55.00
N VAL A 398 25.01 52.18 -54.60
CA VAL A 398 24.13 52.32 -53.44
C VAL A 398 22.73 51.87 -53.86
N GLY A 399 22.37 50.64 -53.50
CA GLY A 399 21.06 50.06 -53.82
C GLY A 399 19.93 50.51 -52.89
N PRO A 400 18.65 50.23 -53.24
CA PRO A 400 17.45 50.65 -52.49
C PRO A 400 17.43 50.29 -51.01
N ASN A 401 18.11 49.21 -50.63
CA ASN A 401 18.14 48.72 -49.25
C ASN A 401 19.23 49.40 -48.40
N SER A 402 20.03 50.29 -48.98
CA SER A 402 21.03 51.06 -48.24
C SER A 402 20.37 52.20 -47.47
N PRO A 403 20.75 52.47 -46.20
CA PRO A 403 20.30 53.66 -45.46
C PRO A 403 20.65 54.98 -46.16
N TYR A 404 21.62 54.95 -47.06
CA TYR A 404 22.07 56.12 -47.82
C TYR A 404 21.38 56.25 -49.17
N TYR A 405 20.50 55.32 -49.54
CA TYR A 405 19.87 55.27 -50.86
C TYR A 405 19.15 56.56 -51.21
N ASP A 406 18.29 57.07 -50.34
CA ASP A 406 17.47 58.25 -50.64
C ASP A 406 18.34 59.49 -50.88
N ILE A 407 19.36 59.68 -50.04
CA ILE A 407 20.31 60.79 -50.16
C ILE A 407 21.11 60.67 -51.47
N VAL A 408 21.67 59.49 -51.74
CA VAL A 408 22.49 59.25 -52.93
C VAL A 408 21.65 59.34 -54.20
N ASN A 409 20.45 58.75 -54.22
CA ASN A 409 19.54 58.80 -55.35
C ASN A 409 19.04 60.23 -55.62
N SER A 410 18.73 61.01 -54.57
CA SER A 410 18.39 62.43 -54.70
C SER A 410 19.53 63.23 -55.34
N LEU A 411 20.77 63.01 -54.90
CA LEU A 411 21.96 63.62 -55.49
C LEU A 411 22.18 63.16 -56.95
N ILE A 412 21.92 61.89 -57.27
CA ILE A 412 21.98 61.36 -58.65
C ILE A 412 20.98 62.08 -59.54
N LEU A 413 19.71 62.20 -59.12
CA LEU A 413 18.66 62.86 -59.90
C LEU A 413 18.95 64.35 -60.11
N ALA A 414 19.35 65.05 -59.05
CA ALA A 414 19.73 66.46 -59.13
C ALA A 414 20.96 66.67 -60.03
N GLY A 415 22.00 65.84 -59.87
CA GLY A 415 23.20 65.87 -60.70
C GLY A 415 22.90 65.66 -62.18
N ARG A 416 22.05 64.68 -62.52
CA ARG A 416 21.63 64.42 -63.91
C ARG A 416 20.84 65.57 -64.50
N SER A 417 19.87 66.11 -63.76
CA SER A 417 19.06 67.23 -64.24
C SER A 417 19.92 68.48 -64.53
N LEU A 418 20.88 68.79 -63.65
CA LEU A 418 21.83 69.90 -63.86
C LEU A 418 22.75 69.62 -65.06
N TYR A 419 23.20 68.38 -65.23
CA TYR A 419 24.02 67.98 -66.36
C TYR A 419 23.29 68.17 -67.70
N GLU A 420 22.03 67.74 -67.78
CA GLU A 420 21.18 67.89 -68.97
C GLU A 420 20.89 69.35 -69.32
N LYS A 421 20.78 70.22 -68.32
CA LYS A 421 20.60 71.68 -68.51
C LYS A 421 21.87 72.41 -68.95
N GLY A 422 23.03 71.74 -68.93
CA GLY A 422 24.33 72.33 -69.25
C GLY A 422 25.04 73.00 -68.06
N ASP A 423 24.47 72.93 -66.86
CA ASP A 423 25.06 73.48 -65.63
C ASP A 423 26.12 72.54 -65.05
N TYR A 424 27.19 72.30 -65.80
CA TYR A 424 28.18 71.26 -65.50
C TYR A 424 28.92 71.49 -64.17
N ALA A 425 29.19 72.74 -63.77
CA ALA A 425 29.86 73.05 -62.51
C ALA A 425 29.01 72.70 -61.28
N GLU A 426 27.71 72.99 -61.32
CA GLU A 426 26.78 72.65 -60.23
C GLU A 426 26.45 71.15 -60.24
N SER A 427 26.33 70.53 -61.42
CA SER A 427 26.21 69.08 -61.56
C SER A 427 27.40 68.37 -60.90
N ARG A 428 28.63 68.81 -61.20
CA ARG A 428 29.87 68.29 -60.62
C ARG A 428 29.86 68.29 -59.09
N LYS A 429 29.39 69.36 -58.44
CA LYS A 429 29.29 69.45 -56.98
C LYS A 429 28.37 68.38 -56.38
N LYS A 430 27.28 68.01 -57.07
CA LYS A 430 26.38 66.93 -56.62
C LYS A 430 27.08 65.58 -56.68
N TRP A 431 27.83 65.33 -57.74
CA TRP A 431 28.64 64.11 -57.88
C TRP A 431 29.78 64.03 -56.84
N ASP A 432 30.50 65.12 -56.60
CA ASP A 432 31.52 65.19 -55.53
C ASP A 432 30.92 64.89 -54.15
N SER A 433 29.68 65.32 -53.89
CA SER A 433 29.00 65.03 -52.64
C SER A 433 28.75 63.53 -52.45
N ILE A 434 28.44 62.81 -53.54
CA ILE A 434 28.32 61.35 -53.52
C ILE A 434 29.70 60.73 -53.30
N LEU A 435 30.75 61.19 -53.98
CA LEU A 435 32.11 60.63 -53.85
C LEU A 435 32.74 60.86 -52.47
N ARG A 436 32.31 61.89 -51.72
CA ARG A 436 32.71 62.07 -50.31
C ARG A 436 32.16 60.98 -49.40
N LEU A 437 30.96 60.47 -49.69
CA LEU A 437 30.32 59.41 -48.91
C LEU A 437 30.72 58.02 -49.43
N PHE A 438 30.82 57.87 -50.75
CA PHE A 438 31.09 56.63 -51.45
C PHE A 438 32.20 56.88 -52.49
N PRO A 439 33.47 56.84 -52.08
CA PRO A 439 34.60 57.18 -52.95
C PRO A 439 34.63 56.35 -54.23
N ASN A 440 34.16 55.11 -54.20
CA ASN A 440 34.14 54.18 -55.32
C ASN A 440 32.83 54.18 -56.13
N ASN A 441 31.88 55.09 -55.86
CA ASN A 441 30.59 55.13 -56.54
C ASN A 441 30.75 55.29 -58.06
N ARG A 442 30.23 54.32 -58.80
CA ARG A 442 30.43 54.23 -60.26
C ARG A 442 29.80 55.41 -60.99
N ILE A 443 28.56 55.74 -60.65
CA ILE A 443 27.77 56.78 -61.33
C ILE A 443 28.43 58.14 -61.13
N ALA A 444 28.76 58.50 -59.88
CA ALA A 444 29.36 59.79 -59.59
C ALA A 444 30.74 59.96 -60.27
N ARG A 445 31.59 58.92 -60.29
CA ARG A 445 32.88 58.98 -61.00
C ARG A 445 32.72 59.19 -62.50
N GLU A 446 31.78 58.48 -63.13
CA GLU A 446 31.51 58.63 -64.57
C GLU A 446 31.04 60.04 -64.91
N TYR A 447 30.07 60.56 -64.16
CA TYR A 447 29.51 61.89 -64.43
C TYR A 447 30.47 63.04 -64.09
N ILE A 448 31.39 62.89 -63.12
CA ILE A 448 32.46 63.89 -62.89
C ILE A 448 33.30 64.07 -64.16
N ILE A 449 33.74 62.96 -64.77
CA ILE A 449 34.58 63.01 -65.97
C ILE A 449 33.78 63.60 -67.15
N GLN A 450 32.51 63.24 -67.27
CA GLN A 450 31.63 63.84 -68.27
C GLN A 450 31.43 65.35 -68.07
N CYS A 451 31.22 65.81 -66.83
CA CYS A 451 31.10 67.23 -66.51
C CYS A 451 32.39 67.98 -66.86
N ASP A 452 33.56 67.45 -66.48
CA ASP A 452 34.87 68.08 -66.73
C ASP A 452 35.12 68.24 -68.25
N ILE A 453 34.69 67.26 -69.06
CA ILE A 453 34.81 67.31 -70.52
C ILE A 453 33.84 68.32 -71.15
N ARG A 454 32.58 68.35 -70.68
CA ARG A 454 31.56 69.25 -71.23
C ARG A 454 31.75 70.70 -70.82
N PHE A 455 32.31 70.95 -69.63
CA PHE A 455 32.61 72.28 -69.11
C PHE A 455 33.68 73.00 -69.94
N ASN A 456 34.64 72.28 -70.52
CA ASN A 456 35.63 72.84 -71.43
C ASN A 456 35.91 71.87 -72.60
N PRO A 457 35.13 71.97 -73.71
CA PRO A 457 35.21 71.06 -74.84
C PRO A 457 36.60 71.01 -75.51
N ASP A 458 37.29 72.14 -75.59
CA ASP A 458 38.64 72.25 -76.17
C ASP A 458 39.69 71.50 -75.33
N ASN A 459 39.36 71.23 -74.06
CA ASN A 459 40.21 70.56 -73.10
C ASN A 459 39.96 69.05 -73.00
N LYS A 460 39.00 68.52 -73.77
CA LYS A 460 38.63 67.10 -73.77
C LYS A 460 39.84 66.19 -73.94
N ALA A 461 40.74 66.50 -74.88
CA ALA A 461 41.94 65.72 -75.15
C ALA A 461 42.86 65.64 -73.92
N ARG A 462 43.05 66.75 -73.19
CA ARG A 462 43.87 66.79 -71.98
C ARG A 462 43.22 66.01 -70.83
N VAL A 463 41.93 66.21 -70.58
CA VAL A 463 41.19 65.53 -69.50
C VAL A 463 41.21 64.01 -69.71
N VAL A 464 40.95 63.55 -70.93
CA VAL A 464 41.03 62.12 -71.27
C VAL A 464 42.46 61.60 -71.11
N ALA A 465 43.48 62.33 -71.59
CA ALA A 465 44.88 61.93 -71.47
C ALA A 465 45.35 61.82 -70.00
N GLU A 466 44.94 62.76 -69.13
CA GLU A 466 45.24 62.73 -67.69
C GLU A 466 44.66 61.48 -67.02
N ARG A 467 43.41 61.11 -67.35
CA ARG A 467 42.76 59.89 -66.84
C ARG A 467 43.40 58.62 -67.39
N ILE A 468 43.76 58.58 -68.67
CA ILE A 468 44.51 57.45 -69.23
C ILE A 468 45.85 57.27 -68.51
N LEU A 469 46.55 58.36 -68.19
CA LEU A 469 47.79 58.32 -67.42
C LEU A 469 47.56 57.82 -65.99
N GLU A 470 46.46 58.19 -65.35
CA GLU A 470 46.01 57.63 -64.07
C GLU A 470 45.75 56.11 -64.15
N GLY A 471 45.06 55.65 -65.19
CA GLY A 471 44.84 54.23 -65.46
C GLY A 471 46.14 53.47 -65.68
N LYS A 472 47.08 54.02 -66.47
CA LYS A 472 48.42 53.47 -66.68
C LYS A 472 49.25 53.42 -65.40
N ARG A 473 49.16 54.44 -64.54
CA ARG A 473 49.79 54.41 -63.20
C ARG A 473 49.21 53.30 -62.33
N SER A 474 47.91 53.08 -62.40
CA SER A 474 47.23 51.99 -61.68
C SER A 474 47.65 50.61 -62.22
N LEU A 475 47.78 50.45 -63.54
CA LEU A 475 48.38 49.27 -64.19
C LEU A 475 49.79 49.00 -63.68
N GLY A 476 50.66 50.02 -63.66
CA GLY A 476 52.04 49.89 -63.17
C GLY A 476 52.13 49.50 -61.70
N LYS A 477 51.12 49.88 -60.89
CA LYS A 477 50.96 49.45 -59.49
C LYS A 477 50.30 48.08 -59.34
N LYS A 478 49.99 47.39 -60.45
CA LYS A 478 49.21 46.13 -60.50
C LYS A 478 47.82 46.24 -59.87
N ASP A 479 47.29 47.46 -59.74
CA ASP A 479 45.88 47.67 -59.36
C ASP A 479 45.02 47.60 -60.63
N TYR A 480 44.90 46.37 -61.13
CA TYR A 480 44.18 46.08 -62.37
C TYR A 480 42.71 46.47 -62.29
N ARG A 481 42.09 46.40 -61.10
CA ARG A 481 40.70 46.83 -60.89
C ARG A 481 40.55 48.34 -61.02
N ALA A 482 41.42 49.12 -60.39
CA ALA A 482 41.38 50.58 -60.53
C ALA A 482 41.68 51.01 -61.98
N ALA A 483 42.63 50.35 -62.64
CA ALA A 483 42.94 50.59 -64.05
C ALA A 483 41.74 50.32 -64.96
N LEU A 484 41.11 49.15 -64.85
CA LEU A 484 39.93 48.78 -65.64
C LEU A 484 38.78 49.76 -65.43
N LYS A 485 38.53 50.20 -64.19
CA LYS A 485 37.50 51.21 -63.89
C LYS A 485 37.74 52.49 -64.69
N ILE A 486 38.97 53.00 -64.64
CA ILE A 486 39.35 54.23 -65.35
C ILE A 486 39.20 54.05 -66.87
N PHE A 487 39.72 52.95 -67.42
CA PHE A 487 39.65 52.70 -68.86
C PHE A 487 38.22 52.47 -69.36
N ASN A 488 37.38 51.77 -68.60
CA ASN A 488 35.98 51.56 -68.96
C ASN A 488 35.16 52.86 -68.92
N ILE A 489 35.45 53.76 -67.97
CA ILE A 489 34.84 55.10 -67.96
C ILE A 489 35.28 55.90 -69.19
N ILE A 490 36.57 55.86 -69.56
CA ILE A 490 37.02 56.54 -70.78
C ILE A 490 36.39 55.90 -72.03
N LYS A 491 36.22 54.58 -72.06
CA LYS A 491 35.56 53.87 -73.17
C LYS A 491 34.09 54.25 -73.33
N SER A 492 33.38 54.55 -72.24
CA SER A 492 31.99 55.04 -72.32
C SER A 492 31.90 56.45 -72.91
N ILE A 493 32.98 57.25 -72.79
CA ILE A 493 33.04 58.65 -73.22
C ILE A 493 33.65 58.82 -74.62
N ASP A 494 34.72 58.09 -74.92
CA ASP A 494 35.45 58.09 -76.19
C ASP A 494 35.77 56.65 -76.62
N ARG A 495 34.87 56.09 -77.41
CA ARG A 495 34.94 54.68 -77.86
C ARG A 495 36.15 54.39 -78.75
N ASN A 496 36.69 55.41 -79.43
CA ASN A 496 37.73 55.26 -80.44
C ASN A 496 39.10 55.79 -79.96
N TYR A 497 39.30 55.98 -78.65
CA TYR A 497 40.57 56.46 -78.13
C TYR A 497 41.72 55.50 -78.51
N PRO A 498 42.79 55.98 -79.16
CA PRO A 498 43.87 55.12 -79.65
C PRO A 498 44.51 54.27 -78.55
N GLY A 499 44.54 52.95 -78.76
CA GLY A 499 45.19 52.00 -77.84
C GLY A 499 44.42 51.71 -76.54
N LEU A 500 43.21 52.24 -76.34
CA LEU A 500 42.42 51.99 -75.13
C LEU A 500 42.03 50.51 -74.98
N ASP A 501 41.62 49.86 -76.07
CA ASP A 501 41.23 48.43 -76.03
C ASP A 501 42.41 47.53 -75.64
N ASN A 502 43.63 47.88 -76.05
CA ASN A 502 44.83 47.16 -75.64
C ASN A 502 45.10 47.33 -74.14
N LEU A 503 44.91 48.54 -73.60
CA LEU A 503 45.06 48.82 -72.16
C LEU A 503 43.98 48.11 -71.33
N ILE A 504 42.75 48.02 -71.84
CA ILE A 504 41.67 47.24 -71.22
C ILE A 504 42.01 45.76 -71.23
N ALA A 505 42.44 45.22 -72.38
CA ALA A 505 42.84 43.82 -72.49
C ALA A 505 44.04 43.47 -71.59
N GLU A 506 45.03 44.36 -71.49
CA GLU A 506 46.18 44.23 -70.59
C GLU A 506 45.74 44.23 -69.12
N ALA A 507 44.86 45.16 -68.73
CA ALA A 507 44.32 45.22 -67.38
C ALA A 507 43.44 44.01 -67.04
N ASP A 508 42.62 43.53 -67.99
CA ASP A 508 41.80 42.33 -67.84
C ASP A 508 42.66 41.06 -67.74
N SER A 509 43.70 40.95 -68.56
CA SER A 509 44.65 39.85 -68.50
C SER A 509 45.44 39.86 -67.19
N GLY A 510 45.92 41.03 -66.77
CA GLY A 510 46.59 41.22 -65.47
C GLY A 510 45.68 40.88 -64.29
N LEU A 511 44.40 41.27 -64.34
CA LEU A 511 43.42 40.92 -63.32
C LEU A 511 43.19 39.41 -63.28
N LYS A 512 43.03 38.75 -64.44
CA LYS A 512 42.87 37.29 -64.53
C LYS A 512 44.10 36.53 -64.03
N ASN A 513 45.30 36.98 -64.36
CA ASN A 513 46.55 36.35 -63.92
C ASN A 513 46.80 36.58 -62.41
N ALA A 514 46.54 37.79 -61.91
CA ALA A 514 46.58 38.10 -60.48
C ALA A 514 45.54 37.29 -59.70
N SER A 515 44.40 36.96 -60.31
CA SER A 515 43.38 36.10 -59.74
C SER A 515 43.81 34.63 -59.74
N ALA A 516 44.38 34.14 -60.85
CA ALA A 516 44.75 32.73 -61.05
C ALA A 516 46.05 32.32 -60.33
N GLY A 517 46.85 33.29 -59.88
CA GLY A 517 48.27 33.07 -59.58
C GLY A 517 49.04 32.82 -60.87
N ASP A 518 50.30 33.23 -60.95
CA ASP A 518 51.19 32.95 -62.09
C ASP A 518 51.57 31.44 -62.14
N ILE A 519 50.59 30.53 -62.13
CA ILE A 519 50.79 29.09 -62.09
C ILE A 519 51.23 28.63 -63.47
N ASN A 520 52.49 28.26 -63.60
CA ASN A 520 53.01 27.70 -64.84
C ASN A 520 52.58 26.24 -65.04
N ALA A 521 52.82 25.68 -66.23
CA ALA A 521 52.39 24.31 -66.56
C ALA A 521 52.99 23.23 -65.63
N ALA A 522 54.22 23.43 -65.15
CA ALA A 522 54.88 22.51 -64.23
C ALA A 522 54.26 22.55 -62.82
N GLU A 523 53.92 23.74 -62.33
CA GLU A 523 53.23 23.93 -61.05
C GLU A 523 51.83 23.33 -61.07
N LYS A 524 51.10 23.48 -62.19
CA LYS A 524 49.79 22.86 -62.37
C LYS A 524 49.87 21.33 -62.34
N ALA A 525 50.90 20.74 -62.92
CA ALA A 525 51.14 19.29 -62.87
C ALA A 525 51.44 18.81 -61.43
N GLU A 526 52.23 19.56 -60.68
CA GLU A 526 52.52 19.25 -59.27
C GLU A 526 51.29 19.41 -58.39
N ILE A 527 50.48 20.46 -58.57
CA ILE A 527 49.19 20.65 -57.87
C ILE A 527 48.28 19.44 -58.10
N ASN A 528 48.14 18.99 -59.35
CA ASN A 528 47.33 17.83 -59.68
C ASN A 528 47.86 16.55 -59.04
N ARG A 529 49.18 16.33 -59.04
CA ARG A 529 49.82 15.18 -58.39
C ARG A 529 49.56 15.17 -56.89
N ARG A 530 49.74 16.31 -56.22
CA ARG A 530 49.46 16.48 -54.78
C ARG A 530 47.99 16.23 -54.46
N TYR A 531 47.08 16.74 -55.30
CA TYR A 531 45.65 16.51 -55.15
C TYR A 531 45.31 15.02 -55.23
N GLN A 532 45.85 14.29 -56.22
CA GLN A 532 45.62 12.85 -56.35
C GLN A 532 46.20 12.06 -55.17
N ALA A 533 47.43 12.34 -54.76
CA ALA A 533 48.04 11.70 -53.59
C ALA A 533 47.23 11.95 -52.31
N GLY A 534 46.69 13.17 -52.14
CA GLY A 534 45.77 13.50 -51.05
C GLY A 534 44.47 12.69 -51.12
N MET A 535 43.90 12.51 -52.31
CA MET A 535 42.68 11.72 -52.53
C MET A 535 42.91 10.23 -52.25
N GLU A 536 44.03 9.65 -52.68
CA GLU A 536 44.39 8.26 -52.40
C GLU A 536 44.49 8.01 -50.89
N LEU A 537 45.23 8.86 -50.18
CA LEU A 537 45.34 8.81 -48.72
C LEU A 537 43.97 8.99 -48.03
N TYR A 538 43.14 9.89 -48.55
CA TYR A 538 41.80 10.13 -48.01
C TYR A 538 40.88 8.92 -48.19
N GLN A 539 40.97 8.23 -49.33
CA GLN A 539 40.20 7.01 -49.62
C GLN A 539 40.65 5.81 -48.78
N GLN A 540 41.95 5.70 -48.50
CA GLN A 540 42.50 4.66 -47.62
C GLN A 540 41.96 4.76 -46.19
N GLY A 541 41.55 5.96 -45.75
CA GLY A 541 40.95 6.16 -44.44
C GLY A 541 41.92 5.95 -43.27
N GLY A 542 41.42 6.08 -42.05
CA GLY A 542 42.25 6.06 -40.83
C GLY A 542 42.82 7.44 -40.49
N LYS A 543 42.98 7.70 -39.20
CA LYS A 543 43.37 9.02 -38.66
C LYS A 543 44.68 9.53 -39.26
N ASP A 544 45.68 8.66 -39.36
CA ASP A 544 47.01 9.00 -39.89
C ASP A 544 46.97 9.34 -41.37
N ASN A 545 46.24 8.55 -42.18
CA ASN A 545 46.13 8.83 -43.61
C ASN A 545 45.29 10.08 -43.86
N ILE A 546 44.26 10.34 -43.05
CA ILE A 546 43.48 11.59 -43.10
C ILE A 546 44.36 12.81 -42.79
N GLN A 547 45.26 12.71 -41.81
CA GLN A 547 46.21 13.79 -41.51
C GLN A 547 47.23 14.00 -42.64
N LYS A 548 47.75 12.91 -43.23
CA LYS A 548 48.64 12.99 -44.39
C LYS A 548 47.93 13.56 -45.62
N ALA A 549 46.67 13.18 -45.85
CA ALA A 549 45.83 13.73 -46.91
C ALA A 549 45.61 15.23 -46.72
N LEU A 550 45.30 15.66 -45.49
CA LEU A 550 45.16 17.07 -45.15
C LEU A 550 46.43 17.86 -45.49
N ALA A 551 47.61 17.33 -45.18
CA ALA A 551 48.87 17.97 -45.53
C ALA A 551 49.02 18.16 -47.05
N GLN A 552 48.68 17.16 -47.86
CA GLN A 552 48.71 17.29 -49.33
C GLN A 552 47.71 18.35 -49.81
N PHE A 553 46.47 18.34 -49.32
CA PHE A 553 45.46 19.31 -49.75
C PHE A 553 45.78 20.74 -49.30
N ARG A 554 46.41 20.93 -48.14
CA ARG A 554 46.87 22.26 -47.69
C ARG A 554 47.91 22.84 -48.66
N ILE A 555 48.84 22.02 -49.16
CA ILE A 555 49.80 22.45 -50.19
C ILE A 555 49.06 22.85 -51.47
N VAL A 556 48.05 22.07 -51.90
CA VAL A 556 47.22 22.40 -53.06
C VAL A 556 46.55 23.76 -52.89
N VAL A 557 45.88 24.00 -51.75
CA VAL A 557 45.19 25.27 -51.48
C VAL A 557 46.16 26.44 -51.35
N GLN A 558 47.38 26.20 -50.84
CA GLN A 558 48.41 27.24 -50.74
C GLN A 558 48.93 27.65 -52.13
N ARG A 559 49.08 26.70 -53.05
CA ARG A 559 49.59 26.94 -54.41
C ARG A 559 48.51 27.39 -55.39
N ASP A 560 47.29 26.91 -55.22
CA ASP A 560 46.10 27.30 -55.98
C ASP A 560 44.94 27.60 -55.01
N PRO A 561 44.86 28.86 -54.52
CA PRO A 561 43.78 29.29 -53.63
C PRO A 561 42.38 29.22 -54.26
N ASN A 562 42.27 29.10 -55.58
CA ASN A 562 41.01 29.00 -56.31
C ASN A 562 40.58 27.55 -56.55
N ASN A 563 41.35 26.56 -56.08
CA ASN A 563 40.95 25.17 -56.14
C ASN A 563 39.82 24.89 -55.13
N ILE A 564 38.59 25.20 -55.51
CA ILE A 564 37.37 25.06 -54.69
C ILE A 564 37.25 23.63 -54.13
N LYS A 565 37.60 22.62 -54.94
CA LYS A 565 37.53 21.22 -54.51
C LYS A 565 38.48 20.94 -53.35
N ALA A 566 39.73 21.41 -53.44
CA ALA A 566 40.71 21.24 -52.38
C ALA A 566 40.32 22.03 -51.12
N VAL A 567 39.80 23.26 -51.27
CA VAL A 567 39.33 24.09 -50.16
C VAL A 567 38.20 23.40 -49.38
N ILE A 568 37.20 22.85 -50.09
CA ILE A 568 36.10 22.11 -49.47
C ILE A 568 36.61 20.88 -48.73
N ILE A 569 37.53 20.12 -49.34
CA ILE A 569 38.08 18.91 -48.71
C ILE A 569 38.90 19.25 -47.46
N VAL A 570 39.73 20.30 -47.50
CA VAL A 570 40.47 20.78 -46.33
C VAL A 570 39.51 21.14 -45.20
N ASN A 571 38.49 21.97 -45.48
CA ASN A 571 37.50 22.36 -44.48
C ASN A 571 36.80 21.14 -43.87
N LYS A 572 36.38 20.18 -44.70
CA LYS A 572 35.76 18.93 -44.27
C LYS A 572 36.69 18.14 -43.34
N ILE A 573 37.93 17.88 -43.75
CA ILE A 573 38.88 17.10 -42.94
C ILE A 573 39.19 17.81 -41.61
N GLU A 574 39.44 19.12 -41.64
CA GLU A 574 39.74 19.89 -40.44
C GLU A 574 38.57 19.94 -39.46
N SER A 575 37.35 20.14 -39.96
CA SER A 575 36.13 20.12 -39.13
C SER A 575 35.94 18.76 -38.48
N GLU A 576 36.21 17.68 -39.22
CA GLU A 576 36.11 16.31 -38.71
C GLU A 576 37.22 15.97 -37.71
N LEU A 577 38.44 16.47 -37.87
CA LEU A 577 39.49 16.31 -36.85
C LEU A 577 39.25 17.15 -35.60
N ARG A 578 38.54 18.29 -35.70
CA ARG A 578 38.20 19.15 -34.56
C ARG A 578 36.97 18.69 -33.79
N ILE A 579 35.92 18.29 -34.49
CA ILE A 579 34.61 17.94 -33.92
C ILE A 579 34.48 16.42 -33.72
N GLY A 580 35.15 15.63 -34.56
CA GLY A 580 35.17 14.18 -34.43
C GLY A 580 35.97 13.76 -33.20
N GLY A 581 35.35 12.92 -32.36
CA GLY A 581 36.10 12.10 -31.40
C GLY A 581 36.81 10.95 -32.12
N GLU A 582 37.51 10.09 -31.38
CA GLU A 582 38.22 8.90 -31.93
C GLU A 582 37.32 7.84 -32.60
N GLY A 583 36.07 8.17 -32.93
CA GLY A 583 35.14 7.30 -33.64
C GLY A 583 35.49 7.20 -35.12
N GLU A 584 35.65 5.97 -35.59
CA GLU A 584 35.78 5.60 -36.99
C GLU A 584 34.82 6.40 -37.89
N ARG A 585 35.40 7.20 -38.78
CA ARG A 585 34.70 7.95 -39.80
C ARG A 585 34.02 6.95 -40.74
N MET A 586 32.69 7.04 -40.90
CA MET A 586 32.01 6.36 -42.00
C MET A 586 32.52 6.93 -43.32
N LEU A 587 33.33 6.13 -44.00
CA LEU A 587 33.86 6.42 -45.32
C LEU A 587 32.70 6.70 -46.30
N PRO A 588 32.85 7.62 -47.26
CA PRO A 588 31.95 7.64 -48.40
C PRO A 588 31.99 6.28 -49.07
N LEU A 589 30.83 5.65 -49.24
CA LEU A 589 30.70 4.34 -49.87
C LEU A 589 31.47 4.34 -51.20
N THR A 590 32.41 3.40 -51.36
CA THR A 590 32.99 3.08 -52.67
C THR A 590 31.88 2.82 -53.67
N ASP A 591 32.11 3.00 -54.98
CA ASP A 591 31.04 2.79 -55.96
C ASP A 591 30.45 1.37 -55.87
N ARG A 592 31.28 0.36 -55.56
CA ARG A 592 30.85 -1.01 -55.26
C ARG A 592 29.99 -1.12 -54.00
N GLN A 593 30.38 -0.43 -52.91
CA GLN A 593 29.57 -0.40 -51.68
C GLN A 593 28.25 0.35 -51.88
N ARG A 594 28.23 1.42 -52.68
CA ARG A 594 27.03 2.19 -53.01
C ARG A 594 26.06 1.36 -53.86
N GLU A 595 26.58 0.59 -54.81
CA GLU A 595 25.81 -0.36 -55.60
C GLU A 595 25.22 -1.47 -54.72
N LEU A 596 26.00 -2.05 -53.82
CA LEU A 596 25.53 -3.06 -52.85
C LEU A 596 24.48 -2.49 -51.90
N VAL A 597 24.69 -1.29 -51.37
CA VAL A 597 23.71 -0.59 -50.52
C VAL A 597 22.40 -0.39 -51.27
N ASN A 598 22.43 0.09 -52.51
CA ASN A 598 21.22 0.25 -53.32
C ASN A 598 20.55 -1.10 -53.59
N ARG A 599 21.32 -2.12 -53.97
CA ARG A 599 20.82 -3.48 -54.26
C ARG A 599 20.11 -4.08 -53.05
N TYR A 600 20.75 -4.08 -51.88
CA TYR A 600 20.15 -4.61 -50.65
C TYR A 600 18.96 -3.75 -50.19
N TYR A 601 19.03 -2.43 -50.37
CA TYR A 601 17.93 -1.53 -50.02
C TYR A 601 16.67 -1.83 -50.83
N TYR A 602 16.79 -1.93 -52.15
CA TYR A 602 15.66 -2.26 -53.04
C TYR A 602 15.19 -3.71 -52.88
N SER A 603 16.09 -4.64 -52.60
CA SER A 603 15.71 -6.03 -52.26
C SER A 603 14.85 -6.07 -51.01
N GLY A 604 15.20 -5.31 -49.96
CA GLY A 604 14.39 -5.20 -48.75
C GLY A 604 13.02 -4.57 -49.00
N ILE A 605 12.94 -3.55 -49.88
CA ILE A 605 11.65 -2.96 -50.29
C ILE A 605 10.79 -3.99 -51.04
N ASN A 606 11.38 -4.77 -51.94
CA ASN A 606 10.65 -5.81 -52.68
C ASN A 606 10.11 -6.90 -51.74
N TYR A 607 10.90 -7.36 -50.76
CA TYR A 607 10.40 -8.30 -49.76
C TYR A 607 9.29 -7.71 -48.89
N TYR A 608 9.40 -6.42 -48.54
CA TYR A 608 8.38 -5.71 -47.78
C TYR A 608 7.05 -5.61 -48.55
N THR A 609 7.08 -5.25 -49.84
CA THR A 609 5.87 -5.16 -50.67
C THR A 609 5.22 -6.52 -50.92
N ASN A 610 5.97 -7.61 -50.79
CA ASN A 610 5.46 -8.99 -50.86
C ASN A 610 5.10 -9.57 -49.48
N ASN A 611 4.92 -8.73 -48.45
CA ASN A 611 4.60 -9.11 -47.06
C ASN A 611 5.61 -10.08 -46.41
N ASN A 612 6.83 -10.20 -46.94
CA ASN A 612 7.89 -11.01 -46.36
C ASN A 612 8.77 -10.16 -45.43
N PHE A 613 8.19 -9.79 -44.29
CA PHE A 613 8.76 -8.83 -43.34
C PHE A 613 10.11 -9.27 -42.75
N GLN A 614 10.29 -10.55 -42.44
CA GLN A 614 11.55 -11.08 -41.91
C GLN A 614 12.70 -10.95 -42.93
N LYS A 615 12.47 -11.29 -44.20
CA LYS A 615 13.48 -11.13 -45.25
C LYS A 615 13.75 -9.66 -45.56
N ALA A 616 12.73 -8.80 -45.53
CA ALA A 616 12.91 -7.35 -45.68
C ALA A 616 13.87 -6.76 -44.63
N VAL A 617 13.71 -7.16 -43.36
CA VAL A 617 14.60 -6.74 -42.28
C VAL A 617 16.02 -7.28 -42.49
N GLN A 618 16.19 -8.52 -42.94
CA GLN A 618 17.51 -9.08 -43.22
C GLN A 618 18.26 -8.30 -44.31
N GLU A 619 17.59 -7.95 -45.42
CA GLU A 619 18.21 -7.17 -46.49
C GLU A 619 18.58 -5.74 -46.05
N TRP A 620 17.71 -5.06 -45.30
CA TRP A 620 18.06 -3.75 -44.75
C TRP A 620 19.14 -3.80 -43.67
N ARG A 621 19.31 -4.92 -42.94
CA ARG A 621 20.47 -5.11 -42.06
C ARG A 621 21.77 -5.23 -42.85
N LYS A 622 21.76 -5.83 -44.05
CA LYS A 622 22.93 -5.83 -44.94
C LYS A 622 23.28 -4.42 -45.42
N VAL A 623 22.27 -3.58 -45.68
CA VAL A 623 22.49 -2.14 -45.94
C VAL A 623 23.21 -1.49 -44.76
N LEU A 624 22.73 -1.71 -43.55
CA LEU A 624 23.33 -1.13 -42.33
C LEU A 624 24.70 -1.73 -41.99
N ALA A 625 25.05 -2.91 -42.50
CA ALA A 625 26.39 -3.48 -42.37
C ALA A 625 27.42 -2.77 -43.26
N ILE A 626 26.97 -2.15 -44.37
CA ILE A 626 27.84 -1.44 -45.33
C ILE A 626 27.79 0.07 -45.11
N ASP A 627 26.60 0.59 -44.83
CA ASP A 627 26.30 1.99 -44.50
C ASP A 627 25.54 2.03 -43.17
N PRO A 628 26.24 1.97 -42.02
CA PRO A 628 25.61 2.04 -40.70
C PRO A 628 24.81 3.33 -40.46
N GLY A 629 25.06 4.36 -41.27
CA GLY A 629 24.38 5.64 -41.29
C GLY A 629 23.10 5.69 -42.14
N ASN A 630 22.74 4.60 -42.83
CA ASN A 630 21.60 4.59 -43.76
C ASN A 630 20.25 4.75 -43.04
N LEU A 631 19.82 6.00 -42.88
CA LEU A 631 18.59 6.36 -42.16
C LEU A 631 17.33 5.71 -42.76
N LYS A 632 17.30 5.51 -44.09
CA LYS A 632 16.16 4.90 -44.78
C LYS A 632 16.01 3.43 -44.38
N ALA A 633 17.10 2.65 -44.45
CA ALA A 633 17.09 1.24 -44.04
C ALA A 633 16.72 1.08 -42.56
N ARG A 634 17.27 1.92 -41.68
CA ARG A 634 17.00 1.89 -40.23
C ARG A 634 15.54 2.20 -39.90
N ASN A 635 14.95 3.20 -40.56
CA ASN A 635 13.55 3.56 -40.37
C ASN A 635 12.60 2.48 -40.88
N ASN A 636 12.93 1.84 -42.01
CA ASN A 636 12.10 0.76 -42.57
C ASN A 636 12.13 -0.48 -41.68
N ILE A 637 13.29 -0.86 -41.11
CA ILE A 637 13.38 -1.94 -40.12
C ILE A 637 12.51 -1.62 -38.91
N ARG A 638 12.61 -0.41 -38.36
CA ARG A 638 11.83 0.01 -37.18
C ARG A 638 10.32 -0.09 -37.43
N LYS A 639 9.86 0.37 -38.60
CA LYS A 639 8.44 0.27 -39.00
C LYS A 639 7.96 -1.18 -39.08
N VAL A 640 8.77 -2.06 -39.68
CA VAL A 640 8.44 -3.48 -39.80
C VAL A 640 8.42 -4.18 -38.44
N LEU A 641 9.39 -3.93 -37.57
CA LEU A 641 9.43 -4.53 -36.23
C LEU A 641 8.22 -4.08 -35.39
N ALA A 642 7.88 -2.78 -35.42
CA ALA A 642 6.71 -2.26 -34.73
C ALA A 642 5.37 -2.79 -35.28
N PHE A 643 5.34 -3.20 -36.55
CA PHE A 643 4.17 -3.84 -37.16
C PHE A 643 4.06 -5.33 -36.80
N MET A 644 5.18 -6.03 -36.56
CA MET A 644 5.19 -7.45 -36.16
C MET A 644 5.01 -7.66 -34.64
N GLU A 645 5.20 -6.62 -33.83
CA GLU A 645 4.97 -6.62 -32.37
C GLU A 645 3.52 -6.27 -32.00
N ARG A 646 2.66 -5.99 -32.98
CA ARG A 646 1.20 -5.86 -32.86
C ARG A 646 0.53 -7.09 -33.42
#